data_AF-A0A183UZT8-F1
#
_entry.id   AF-A0A183UZT8-F1
#
_cell.length_a   1.000
_cell.length_b   1.000
_cell.length_c   1.000
_cell.angle_alpha   90.00
_cell.angle_beta   90.00
_cell.angle_gamma   90.00
#
_symmetry.space_group_name_H-M   'P 1'
#
loop_
_entity.id
_entity.type
_entity.pdbx_description
1 polymer ?
#
loop_
_entity_poly.entity_id
_entity_poly.type
_entity_poly.pdbx_seq_one_letter_code
_entity_poly.pdbx_strand_id
1 'polypeptide(L)'
;MLNDWNGTIFQGIKDKLQNAAMRLVEAERNGEAFDPQLVIGVRQSYVSLNLDANDSLAVYKANFEKAYIDATEKFYKSRAAQTLEANGVQNYMTYADAKLSEEEARGRRYLDSNSDSLQRLLERCVSVLVVQFQEQLLAECPHLINNNQIEKLQMLYRLIKRTPTGIQSILEYLDQFIRTEALSDMMANASTITTDPEKYVEQLLSMFSRFSSLVASAFYDDPRFLTARDKAFQDVVNDTCIFKMEITSSKAKQGSRVQAESRCPELLANFCDLLLRKTALSKRLSSEEIDAKLNDVLLVLKYVANKDVFMRFHKAHLARRLILEMSADQEKEEHMVTRLRDAGMPADFVNKLYRMLQDIEVNKDLNAEFKKSIGANNNCIAESISIKILNAGAWSRGGERIQVQMPRELEEFIPEVDEFYKKQHSGRKLQWLHNWSHGTIVFGNAVGKFDLDVTTLQMSVLFCWNDRAKDRLSYESIRIATQLPHAELNRTLFSLVAFPKMRHQVLLTDCSPPNPRDFTDSTLFWINQQFAIVKNGKEQNRGRVNLIGRLQLSTEPSHQAEHDDIVALRVFRVQEAIVKVMKVRKRCQSAQLQTELVELLKHMFQPSRKLIKEQIEWLIENRFIARDPSDLNTFVYVS
;
A
#
# COMPACT_ATOMS: atom_id res chain seq x y z
N MET A 1 -67.22 -37.04 12.79
CA MET A 1 -66.90 -37.10 11.35
C MET A 1 -65.40 -37.25 11.07
N LEU A 2 -64.52 -36.28 11.39
CA LEU A 2 -63.06 -36.43 11.19
C LEU A 2 -62.43 -37.54 12.05
N ASN A 3 -62.86 -37.69 13.31
CA ASN A 3 -62.43 -38.78 14.19
C ASN A 3 -62.87 -40.17 13.68
N ASP A 4 -64.10 -40.28 13.20
CA ASP A 4 -64.64 -41.54 12.65
C ASP A 4 -63.92 -41.89 11.33
N TRP A 5 -63.72 -40.90 10.45
CA TRP A 5 -62.95 -41.05 9.21
C TRP A 5 -61.51 -41.52 9.48
N ASN A 6 -60.85 -40.94 10.49
CA ASN A 6 -59.51 -41.35 10.90
C ASN A 6 -59.51 -42.83 11.38
N GLY A 7 -60.43 -43.17 12.28
CA GLY A 7 -60.49 -44.47 12.95
C GLY A 7 -60.99 -45.64 12.09
N THR A 8 -61.88 -45.39 11.12
CA THR A 8 -62.46 -46.46 10.27
C THR A 8 -61.86 -46.59 8.89
N ILE A 9 -61.42 -45.49 8.27
CA ILE A 9 -61.00 -45.50 6.86
C ILE A 9 -59.53 -45.11 6.74
N PHE A 10 -59.14 -43.93 7.22
CA PHE A 10 -57.81 -43.41 6.96
C PHE A 10 -56.70 -44.27 7.57
N GLN A 11 -56.82 -44.72 8.83
CA GLN A 11 -55.79 -45.58 9.43
C GLN A 11 -55.57 -46.91 8.69
N GLY A 12 -56.58 -47.46 8.03
CA GLY A 12 -56.48 -48.72 7.26
C GLY A 12 -55.88 -48.55 5.86
N ILE A 13 -55.94 -47.35 5.29
CA ILE A 13 -55.48 -47.08 3.91
C ILE A 13 -54.30 -46.10 3.82
N LYS A 14 -53.94 -45.41 4.91
CA LYS A 14 -52.96 -44.31 4.96
C LYS A 14 -51.64 -44.67 4.29
N ASP A 15 -51.11 -45.88 4.54
CA ASP A 15 -49.81 -46.31 4.03
C ASP A 15 -49.90 -46.57 2.52
N LYS A 16 -51.01 -47.15 2.03
CA LYS A 16 -51.24 -47.36 0.58
C LYS A 16 -51.38 -46.02 -0.14
N LEU A 17 -52.14 -45.09 0.45
CA LEU A 17 -52.40 -43.77 -0.09
C LEU A 17 -51.12 -42.91 -0.15
N GLN A 18 -50.33 -42.96 0.91
CA GLN A 18 -49.02 -42.31 1.01
C GLN A 18 -48.04 -42.88 -0.01
N ASN A 19 -47.92 -44.22 -0.11
CA ASN A 19 -47.05 -44.86 -1.09
C ASN A 19 -47.46 -44.53 -2.53
N ALA A 20 -48.76 -44.48 -2.83
CA ALA A 20 -49.26 -44.07 -4.14
C ALA A 20 -48.89 -42.60 -4.45
N ALA A 21 -49.05 -41.70 -3.47
CA ALA A 21 -48.63 -40.31 -3.62
C ALA A 21 -47.12 -40.18 -3.87
N MET A 22 -46.28 -40.94 -3.15
CA MET A 22 -44.83 -40.92 -3.38
C MET A 22 -44.44 -41.45 -4.77
N ARG A 23 -45.14 -42.47 -5.29
CA ARG A 23 -44.93 -42.97 -6.66
C ARG A 23 -45.27 -41.94 -7.73
N LEU A 24 -46.35 -41.16 -7.54
CA LEU A 24 -46.70 -40.07 -8.46
C LEU A 24 -45.62 -38.99 -8.48
N VAL A 25 -45.09 -38.61 -7.31
CA VAL A 25 -43.97 -37.66 -7.21
C VAL A 25 -42.69 -38.22 -7.87
N GLU A 26 -42.41 -39.52 -7.70
CA GLU A 26 -41.29 -40.19 -8.37
C GLU A 26 -41.45 -40.21 -9.90
N ALA A 27 -42.66 -40.46 -10.41
CA ALA A 27 -42.97 -40.40 -11.84
C ALA A 27 -42.74 -38.99 -12.42
N GLU A 28 -43.16 -37.94 -11.71
CA GLU A 28 -42.91 -36.55 -12.14
C GLU A 28 -41.44 -36.17 -12.11
N ARG A 29 -40.65 -36.71 -11.18
CA ARG A 29 -39.18 -36.54 -11.19
C ARG A 29 -38.53 -37.18 -12.43
N ASN A 30 -39.15 -38.21 -12.99
CA ASN A 30 -38.74 -38.85 -14.24
C ASN A 30 -39.30 -38.15 -15.49
N GLY A 31 -40.14 -37.12 -15.32
CA GLY A 31 -40.71 -36.31 -16.40
C GLY A 31 -42.14 -36.70 -16.80
N GLU A 32 -42.80 -37.59 -16.07
CA GLU A 32 -44.18 -37.99 -16.34
C GLU A 32 -45.17 -36.98 -15.74
N ALA A 33 -46.10 -36.46 -16.55
CA ALA A 33 -47.13 -35.54 -16.07
C ALA A 33 -48.27 -36.31 -15.40
N PHE A 34 -48.71 -35.84 -14.23
CA PHE A 34 -49.88 -36.36 -13.52
C PHE A 34 -50.69 -35.20 -12.91
N ASP A 35 -51.94 -35.46 -12.50
CA ASP A 35 -52.77 -34.46 -11.83
C ASP A 35 -52.23 -34.14 -10.42
N PRO A 36 -51.73 -32.91 -10.17
CA PRO A 36 -51.15 -32.51 -8.90
C PRO A 36 -52.14 -32.58 -7.73
N GLN A 37 -53.45 -32.46 -8.03
CA GLN A 37 -54.49 -32.51 -7.00
C GLN A 37 -54.53 -33.85 -6.28
N LEU A 38 -54.05 -34.93 -6.90
CA LEU A 38 -53.98 -36.25 -6.28
C LEU A 38 -53.04 -36.26 -5.07
N VAL A 39 -51.86 -35.62 -5.20
CA VAL A 39 -50.87 -35.53 -4.11
C VAL A 39 -51.26 -34.43 -3.11
N ILE A 40 -51.80 -33.30 -3.59
CA ILE A 40 -52.28 -32.22 -2.73
C ILE A 40 -53.46 -32.68 -1.86
N GLY A 41 -54.38 -33.47 -2.40
CA GLY A 41 -55.53 -34.03 -1.67
C GLY A 41 -55.11 -35.01 -0.57
N VAL A 42 -54.12 -35.87 -0.85
CA VAL A 42 -53.50 -36.75 0.16
C VAL A 42 -52.88 -35.91 1.28
N ARG A 43 -52.07 -34.90 0.93
CA ARG A 43 -51.45 -33.97 1.89
C ARG A 43 -52.51 -33.26 2.74
N GLN A 44 -53.54 -32.69 2.13
CA GLN A 44 -54.65 -32.01 2.83
C GLN A 44 -55.36 -32.94 3.81
N SER A 45 -55.49 -34.22 3.48
CA SER A 45 -56.04 -35.23 4.40
C SER A 45 -55.15 -35.36 5.65
N TYR A 46 -53.83 -35.51 5.48
CA TYR A 46 -52.89 -35.59 6.60
C TYR A 46 -52.82 -34.31 7.45
N VAL A 47 -53.01 -33.13 6.85
CA VAL A 47 -53.07 -31.84 7.59
C VAL A 47 -54.40 -31.69 8.34
N SER A 48 -55.52 -32.05 7.72
CA SER A 48 -56.88 -31.88 8.30
C SER A 48 -57.20 -32.89 9.40
N LEU A 49 -56.48 -34.01 9.47
CA LEU A 49 -56.73 -35.12 10.39
C LEU A 49 -56.21 -34.90 11.82
N ASN A 50 -55.49 -33.81 12.06
CA ASN A 50 -54.89 -33.54 13.36
C ASN A 50 -55.77 -32.58 14.17
N LEU A 51 -56.30 -33.06 15.30
CA LEU A 51 -57.23 -32.32 16.19
C LEU A 51 -56.56 -31.85 17.49
N ASP A 52 -55.23 -32.05 17.63
CA ASP A 52 -54.48 -31.67 18.83
C ASP A 52 -54.33 -30.15 18.94
N ALA A 53 -54.66 -29.60 20.12
CA ALA A 53 -54.66 -28.17 20.39
C ALA A 53 -53.25 -27.53 20.50
N ASN A 54 -52.19 -28.35 20.61
CA ASN A 54 -50.80 -27.89 20.85
C ASN A 54 -49.88 -27.89 19.60
N ASP A 55 -50.05 -28.80 18.63
CA ASP A 55 -49.34 -28.77 17.33
C ASP A 55 -50.25 -29.34 16.22
N SER A 56 -50.88 -28.43 15.48
CA SER A 56 -51.82 -28.75 14.40
C SER A 56 -51.19 -29.54 13.24
N LEU A 57 -49.87 -29.67 13.16
CA LEU A 57 -49.16 -30.33 12.05
C LEU A 57 -48.42 -31.62 12.44
N ALA A 58 -48.49 -32.09 13.69
CA ALA A 58 -47.76 -33.28 14.16
C ALA A 58 -47.98 -34.54 13.30
N VAL A 59 -49.23 -34.87 12.94
CA VAL A 59 -49.57 -36.05 12.12
C VAL A 59 -49.04 -35.91 10.68
N TYR A 60 -49.07 -34.71 10.13
CA TYR A 60 -48.49 -34.41 8.81
C TYR A 60 -46.97 -34.57 8.81
N LYS A 61 -46.28 -33.98 9.80
CA LYS A 61 -44.82 -34.04 9.96
C LYS A 61 -44.33 -35.48 10.11
N ALA A 62 -44.97 -36.26 10.98
CA ALA A 62 -44.55 -37.63 11.30
C ALA A 62 -44.77 -38.63 10.16
N ASN A 63 -45.73 -38.36 9.27
CA ASN A 63 -46.10 -39.29 8.19
C ASN A 63 -45.75 -38.71 6.82
N PHE A 64 -46.56 -37.79 6.28
CA PHE A 64 -46.45 -37.33 4.89
C PHE A 64 -45.14 -36.57 4.63
N GLU A 65 -44.79 -35.59 5.46
CA GLU A 65 -43.54 -34.83 5.30
C GLU A 65 -42.32 -35.77 5.37
N LYS A 66 -42.27 -36.62 6.40
CA LYS A 66 -41.20 -37.60 6.56
C LYS A 66 -41.07 -38.53 5.35
N ALA A 67 -42.16 -39.15 4.90
CA ALA A 67 -42.10 -40.05 3.75
C ALA A 67 -41.76 -39.32 2.44
N TYR A 68 -42.20 -38.06 2.29
CA TYR A 68 -41.82 -37.23 1.15
C TYR A 68 -40.31 -37.00 1.13
N ILE A 69 -39.74 -36.58 2.26
CA ILE A 69 -38.30 -36.33 2.39
C ILE A 69 -37.50 -37.64 2.20
N ASP A 70 -37.92 -38.74 2.84
CA ASP A 70 -37.26 -40.05 2.74
C ASP A 70 -37.29 -40.60 1.30
N ALA A 71 -38.42 -40.47 0.60
CA ALA A 71 -38.54 -40.87 -0.81
C ALA A 71 -37.65 -40.00 -1.72
N THR A 72 -37.55 -38.71 -1.43
CA THR A 72 -36.68 -37.76 -2.14
C THR A 72 -35.20 -38.11 -1.97
N GLU A 73 -34.78 -38.36 -0.73
CA GLU A 73 -33.42 -38.80 -0.43
C GLU A 73 -33.09 -40.12 -1.16
N LYS A 74 -33.97 -41.12 -1.06
CA LYS A 74 -33.73 -42.43 -1.69
C LYS A 74 -33.57 -42.30 -3.20
N PHE A 75 -34.39 -41.47 -3.85
CA PHE A 75 -34.33 -41.21 -5.28
C PHE A 75 -32.99 -40.58 -5.68
N TYR A 76 -32.59 -39.48 -5.03
CA TYR A 76 -31.36 -38.78 -5.39
C TYR A 76 -30.11 -39.55 -4.99
N LYS A 77 -30.12 -40.29 -3.89
CA LYS A 77 -28.96 -41.08 -3.44
C LYS A 77 -28.57 -42.17 -4.44
N SER A 78 -29.55 -42.80 -5.08
CA SER A 78 -29.31 -43.81 -6.13
C SER A 78 -28.73 -43.19 -7.41
N ARG A 79 -29.25 -42.01 -7.79
CA ARG A 79 -28.99 -41.39 -9.09
C ARG A 79 -27.78 -40.47 -9.12
N ALA A 80 -27.47 -39.83 -7.99
CA ALA A 80 -26.39 -38.85 -7.87
C ALA A 80 -25.03 -39.47 -8.15
N ALA A 81 -24.72 -40.62 -7.53
CA ALA A 81 -23.46 -41.34 -7.75
C ALA A 81 -23.28 -41.77 -9.21
N GLN A 82 -24.32 -42.35 -9.82
CA GLN A 82 -24.30 -42.77 -11.24
C GLN A 82 -24.10 -41.59 -12.19
N THR A 83 -24.74 -40.46 -11.91
CA THR A 83 -24.64 -39.25 -12.75
C THR A 83 -23.26 -38.62 -12.67
N LEU A 84 -22.66 -38.62 -11.49
CA LEU A 84 -21.30 -38.12 -11.28
C LEU A 84 -20.26 -38.97 -12.03
N GLU A 85 -20.33 -40.30 -11.89
CA GLU A 85 -19.41 -41.23 -12.58
C GLU A 85 -19.54 -41.15 -14.11
N ALA A 86 -20.76 -41.03 -14.63
CA ALA A 86 -20.99 -41.02 -16.08
C ALA A 86 -20.61 -39.70 -16.76
N ASN A 87 -20.87 -38.55 -16.12
CA ASN A 87 -20.82 -37.24 -16.77
C ASN A 87 -19.69 -36.33 -16.26
N GLY A 88 -19.01 -36.71 -15.18
CA GLY A 88 -17.98 -35.91 -14.53
C GLY A 88 -18.52 -34.78 -13.65
N VAL A 89 -17.62 -34.17 -12.88
CA VAL A 89 -17.96 -33.22 -11.80
C VAL A 89 -18.67 -31.96 -12.32
N GLN A 90 -18.22 -31.41 -13.43
CA GLN A 90 -18.78 -30.15 -13.95
C GLN A 90 -20.22 -30.29 -14.46
N ASN A 91 -20.52 -31.38 -15.17
CA ASN A 91 -21.89 -31.68 -15.59
C ASN A 91 -22.78 -32.07 -14.40
N TYR A 92 -22.20 -32.73 -13.40
CA TYR A 92 -22.88 -33.03 -12.15
C TYR A 92 -23.28 -31.75 -11.39
N MET A 93 -22.45 -30.69 -11.39
CA MET A 93 -22.85 -29.39 -10.82
C MET A 93 -24.11 -28.83 -11.49
N THR A 94 -24.18 -28.88 -12.82
CA THR A 94 -25.38 -28.46 -13.58
C THR A 94 -26.59 -29.29 -13.21
N TYR A 95 -26.41 -30.61 -13.10
CA TYR A 95 -27.47 -31.52 -12.67
C TYR A 95 -27.96 -31.20 -11.25
N ALA A 96 -27.05 -31.03 -10.29
CA ALA A 96 -27.39 -30.75 -8.90
C ALA A 96 -28.11 -29.40 -8.74
N ASP A 97 -27.66 -28.34 -9.42
CA ASP A 97 -28.29 -27.02 -9.36
C ASP A 97 -29.71 -27.04 -9.97
N ALA A 98 -29.88 -27.71 -11.12
CA ALA A 98 -31.18 -27.89 -11.74
C ALA A 98 -32.12 -28.70 -10.83
N LYS A 99 -31.67 -29.82 -10.28
CA LYS A 99 -32.51 -30.69 -9.45
C LYS A 99 -32.88 -30.06 -8.12
N LEU A 100 -32.00 -29.28 -7.50
CA LEU A 100 -32.34 -28.50 -6.32
C LEU A 100 -33.42 -27.46 -6.62
N SER A 101 -33.34 -26.78 -7.76
CA SER A 101 -34.34 -25.79 -8.19
C SER A 101 -35.69 -26.44 -8.50
N GLU A 102 -35.68 -27.61 -9.16
CA GLU A 102 -36.89 -28.39 -9.40
C GLU A 102 -37.53 -28.90 -8.09
N GLU A 103 -36.75 -29.42 -7.14
CA GLU A 103 -37.29 -29.87 -5.84
C GLU A 103 -37.79 -28.71 -4.98
N GLU A 104 -37.21 -27.53 -5.08
CA GLU A 104 -37.76 -26.35 -4.44
C GLU A 104 -39.15 -26.02 -4.98
N ALA A 105 -39.33 -26.05 -6.32
CA ALA A 105 -40.61 -25.83 -6.96
C ALA A 105 -41.64 -26.92 -6.60
N ARG A 106 -41.22 -28.20 -6.59
CA ARG A 106 -42.07 -29.33 -6.16
C ARG A 106 -42.44 -29.23 -4.68
N GLY A 107 -41.48 -28.88 -3.82
CA GLY A 107 -41.70 -28.66 -2.40
C GLY A 107 -42.75 -27.58 -2.13
N ARG A 108 -42.64 -26.43 -2.81
CA ARG A 108 -43.64 -25.34 -2.74
C ARG A 108 -45.04 -25.77 -3.22
N ARG A 109 -45.12 -26.77 -4.12
CA ARG A 109 -46.38 -27.28 -4.67
C ARG A 109 -47.04 -28.33 -3.77
N TYR A 110 -46.25 -29.24 -3.20
CA TYR A 110 -46.77 -30.45 -2.54
C TYR A 110 -46.62 -30.47 -1.02
N LEU A 111 -45.68 -29.73 -0.44
CA LEU A 111 -45.58 -29.62 1.01
C LEU A 111 -46.61 -28.60 1.54
N ASP A 112 -46.79 -28.59 2.84
CA ASP A 112 -47.60 -27.56 3.49
C ASP A 112 -46.89 -26.20 3.40
N SER A 113 -47.66 -25.11 3.42
CA SER A 113 -47.13 -23.74 3.25
C SER A 113 -46.24 -23.26 4.40
N ASN A 114 -46.06 -24.08 5.44
CA ASN A 114 -45.12 -23.81 6.52
C ASN A 114 -43.67 -23.75 5.99
N SER A 115 -42.94 -22.70 6.35
CA SER A 115 -41.54 -22.47 5.95
C SER A 115 -40.60 -23.60 6.38
N ASP A 116 -40.92 -24.27 7.48
CA ASP A 116 -40.08 -25.32 8.07
C ASP A 116 -39.97 -26.60 7.20
N SER A 117 -41.08 -27.05 6.60
CA SER A 117 -41.11 -28.31 5.86
C SER A 117 -40.35 -28.21 4.54
N LEU A 118 -40.45 -27.06 3.86
CA LEU A 118 -39.65 -26.75 2.67
C LEU A 118 -38.16 -26.68 3.01
N GLN A 119 -37.81 -26.04 4.13
CA GLN A 119 -36.42 -25.95 4.58
C GLN A 119 -35.83 -27.35 4.85
N ARG A 120 -36.54 -28.23 5.57
CA ARG A 120 -36.08 -29.60 5.84
C ARG A 120 -35.90 -30.43 4.57
N LEU A 121 -36.79 -30.28 3.58
CA LEU A 121 -36.63 -30.90 2.27
C LEU A 121 -35.35 -30.43 1.59
N LEU A 122 -35.13 -29.12 1.51
CA LEU A 122 -33.96 -28.55 0.86
C LEU A 122 -32.66 -28.94 1.57
N GLU A 123 -32.63 -28.94 2.90
CA GLU A 123 -31.50 -29.41 3.70
C GLU A 123 -31.18 -30.88 3.38
N ARG A 124 -32.20 -31.74 3.27
CA ARG A 124 -31.99 -33.14 2.89
C ARG A 124 -31.50 -33.31 1.46
N CYS A 125 -32.08 -32.57 0.51
CA CYS A 125 -31.62 -32.57 -0.88
C CYS A 125 -30.17 -32.09 -1.00
N VAL A 126 -29.79 -31.02 -0.29
CA VAL A 126 -28.41 -30.53 -0.23
C VAL A 126 -27.48 -31.56 0.40
N SER A 127 -27.91 -32.25 1.46
CA SER A 127 -27.13 -33.32 2.08
C SER A 127 -26.79 -34.45 1.10
N VAL A 128 -27.74 -34.85 0.25
CA VAL A 128 -27.58 -35.98 -0.67
C VAL A 128 -26.88 -35.56 -1.97
N LEU A 129 -27.25 -34.41 -2.53
CA LEU A 129 -26.74 -33.94 -3.83
C LEU A 129 -25.41 -33.19 -3.72
N VAL A 130 -25.16 -32.49 -2.61
CA VAL A 130 -24.00 -31.59 -2.47
C VAL A 130 -23.04 -32.08 -1.40
N VAL A 131 -23.49 -32.26 -0.15
CA VAL A 131 -22.60 -32.59 0.98
C VAL A 131 -21.87 -33.92 0.75
N GLN A 132 -22.57 -34.94 0.25
CA GLN A 132 -21.97 -36.25 -0.05
C GLN A 132 -20.80 -36.18 -1.05
N PHE A 133 -20.84 -35.23 -2.00
CA PHE A 133 -19.84 -35.09 -3.07
C PHE A 133 -19.01 -33.81 -2.92
N GLN A 134 -19.05 -33.17 -1.74
CA GLN A 134 -18.49 -31.85 -1.50
C GLN A 134 -16.99 -31.79 -1.82
N GLU A 135 -16.21 -32.80 -1.44
CA GLU A 135 -14.77 -32.84 -1.70
C GLU A 135 -14.45 -32.86 -3.19
N GLN A 136 -15.20 -33.61 -3.99
CA GLN A 136 -15.01 -33.71 -5.44
C GLN A 136 -15.41 -32.41 -6.15
N LEU A 137 -16.51 -31.79 -5.70
CA LEU A 137 -16.94 -30.46 -6.20
C LEU A 137 -15.89 -29.39 -5.89
N LEU A 138 -15.33 -29.41 -4.68
CA LEU A 138 -14.32 -28.46 -4.24
C LEU A 138 -12.96 -28.66 -4.95
N ALA A 139 -12.62 -29.90 -5.34
CA ALA A 139 -11.38 -30.19 -6.08
C ALA A 139 -11.32 -29.54 -7.46
N GLU A 140 -12.47 -29.24 -8.09
CA GLU A 140 -12.52 -28.49 -9.35
C GLU A 140 -12.30 -26.98 -9.16
N CYS A 141 -12.47 -26.46 -7.94
CA CYS A 141 -12.43 -25.01 -7.67
C CYS A 141 -11.13 -24.34 -8.14
N PRO A 142 -9.93 -24.86 -7.85
CA PRO A 142 -8.68 -24.28 -8.35
C PRO A 142 -8.62 -24.21 -9.87
N HIS A 143 -9.08 -25.25 -10.57
CA HIS A 143 -9.08 -25.30 -12.03
C HIS A 143 -10.03 -24.26 -12.64
N LEU A 144 -11.23 -24.11 -12.06
CA LEU A 144 -12.22 -23.12 -12.48
C LEU A 144 -11.75 -21.68 -12.26
N ILE A 145 -11.05 -21.43 -11.14
CA ILE A 145 -10.44 -20.13 -10.83
C ILE A 145 -9.32 -19.81 -11.83
N ASN A 146 -8.37 -20.74 -12.03
CA ASN A 146 -7.24 -20.56 -12.94
C ASN A 146 -7.66 -20.27 -14.39
N ASN A 147 -8.73 -20.92 -14.84
CA ASN A 147 -9.26 -20.76 -16.20
C ASN A 147 -10.33 -19.66 -16.34
N ASN A 148 -10.58 -18.89 -15.28
CA ASN A 148 -11.57 -17.81 -15.24
C ASN A 148 -12.98 -18.26 -15.72
N GLN A 149 -13.42 -19.47 -15.33
CA GLN A 149 -14.72 -20.02 -15.71
C GLN A 149 -15.84 -19.50 -14.79
N ILE A 150 -16.19 -18.21 -14.94
CA ILE A 150 -17.09 -17.46 -14.04
C ILE A 150 -18.44 -18.15 -13.83
N GLU A 151 -19.12 -18.58 -14.89
CA GLU A 151 -20.47 -19.19 -14.78
C GLU A 151 -20.45 -20.47 -13.91
N LYS A 152 -19.42 -21.31 -14.09
CA LYS A 152 -19.26 -22.53 -13.31
C LYS A 152 -18.86 -22.24 -11.87
N LEU A 153 -18.06 -21.19 -11.63
CA LEU A 153 -17.75 -20.73 -10.27
C LEU A 153 -18.99 -20.21 -9.55
N GLN A 154 -19.86 -19.48 -10.24
CA GLN A 154 -21.14 -19.03 -9.69
C GLN A 154 -22.01 -20.23 -9.30
N MET A 155 -22.07 -21.25 -10.14
CA MET A 155 -22.80 -22.50 -9.84
C MET A 155 -22.20 -23.22 -8.63
N LEU A 156 -20.88 -23.42 -8.61
CA LEU A 156 -20.17 -24.02 -7.49
C LEU A 156 -20.45 -23.25 -6.19
N TYR A 157 -20.37 -21.92 -6.23
CA TYR A 157 -20.67 -21.06 -5.09
C TYR A 157 -22.13 -21.21 -4.63
N ARG A 158 -23.12 -21.21 -5.55
CA ARG A 158 -24.54 -21.41 -5.21
C ARG A 158 -24.82 -22.77 -4.56
N LEU A 159 -24.13 -23.82 -4.99
CA LEU A 159 -24.25 -25.16 -4.41
C LEU A 159 -23.59 -25.22 -3.02
N ILE A 160 -22.33 -24.79 -2.94
CA ILE A 160 -21.51 -24.91 -1.74
C ILE A 160 -21.96 -23.95 -0.63
N LYS A 161 -22.55 -22.79 -0.97
CA LYS A 161 -23.10 -21.85 0.01
C LYS A 161 -24.19 -22.48 0.90
N ARG A 162 -24.85 -23.53 0.43
CA ARG A 162 -25.88 -24.27 1.16
C ARG A 162 -25.30 -25.28 2.16
N THR A 163 -23.99 -25.51 2.12
CA THR A 163 -23.28 -26.43 3.03
C THR A 163 -22.68 -25.66 4.21
N PRO A 164 -22.59 -26.26 5.41
CA PRO A 164 -22.06 -25.59 6.59
C PRO A 164 -20.55 -25.34 6.52
N THR A 165 -19.78 -26.16 5.81
CA THR A 165 -18.30 -26.10 5.82
C THR A 165 -17.67 -25.71 4.49
N GLY A 166 -18.35 -25.89 3.36
CA GLY A 166 -17.68 -25.81 2.06
C GLY A 166 -17.24 -24.41 1.64
N ILE A 167 -17.86 -23.34 2.17
CA ILE A 167 -17.44 -21.96 1.88
C ILE A 167 -16.02 -21.69 2.37
N GLN A 168 -15.65 -22.24 3.53
CA GLN A 168 -14.32 -22.08 4.10
C GLN A 168 -13.24 -22.62 3.16
N SER A 169 -13.48 -23.77 2.54
CA SER A 169 -12.55 -24.35 1.57
C SER A 169 -12.40 -23.50 0.31
N ILE A 170 -13.49 -22.93 -0.21
CA ILE A 170 -13.41 -22.02 -1.37
C ILE A 170 -12.60 -20.76 -1.01
N LEU A 171 -12.78 -20.22 0.19
CA LEU A 171 -12.00 -19.06 0.66
C LEU A 171 -10.49 -19.38 0.71
N GLU A 172 -10.12 -20.58 1.19
CA GLU A 172 -8.74 -21.04 1.22
C GLU A 172 -8.15 -21.20 -0.19
N TYR A 173 -8.90 -21.77 -1.13
CA TYR A 173 -8.47 -21.88 -2.52
C TYR A 173 -8.31 -20.51 -3.19
N LEU A 174 -9.23 -19.57 -2.95
CA LEU A 174 -9.12 -18.22 -3.49
C LEU A 174 -7.90 -17.48 -2.90
N ASP A 175 -7.69 -17.56 -1.59
CA ASP A 175 -6.54 -16.94 -0.92
C ASP A 175 -5.21 -17.51 -1.47
N GLN A 176 -5.11 -18.83 -1.64
CA GLN A 176 -3.93 -19.48 -2.22
C GLN A 176 -3.72 -19.10 -3.69
N PHE A 177 -4.79 -19.05 -4.48
CA PHE A 177 -4.73 -18.62 -5.88
C PHE A 177 -4.20 -17.19 -6.00
N ILE A 178 -4.82 -16.23 -5.29
CA ILE A 178 -4.42 -14.82 -5.33
C ILE A 178 -2.94 -14.67 -4.98
N ARG A 179 -2.46 -15.34 -3.92
CA ARG A 179 -1.05 -15.29 -3.52
C ARG A 179 -0.13 -15.85 -4.59
N THR A 180 -0.42 -17.05 -5.08
CA THR A 180 0.46 -17.77 -6.01
C THR A 180 0.56 -17.02 -7.34
N GLU A 181 -0.60 -16.62 -7.86
CA GLU A 181 -0.72 -15.90 -9.11
C GLU A 181 -0.06 -14.51 -9.02
N ALA A 182 -0.34 -13.75 -7.95
CA ALA A 182 0.23 -12.42 -7.80
C ALA A 182 1.75 -12.45 -7.61
N LEU A 183 2.28 -13.41 -6.83
CA LEU A 183 3.72 -13.57 -6.68
C LEU A 183 4.38 -13.99 -8.00
N SER A 184 3.75 -14.89 -8.77
CA SER A 184 4.24 -15.27 -10.10
C SER A 184 4.28 -14.08 -11.06
N ASP A 185 3.20 -13.30 -11.14
CA ASP A 185 3.10 -12.09 -11.96
C ASP A 185 4.17 -11.05 -11.60
N MET A 186 4.42 -10.87 -10.30
CA MET A 186 5.44 -9.95 -9.81
C MET A 186 6.87 -10.45 -10.08
N MET A 187 7.14 -11.76 -9.95
CA MET A 187 8.45 -12.36 -10.23
C MET A 187 8.78 -12.30 -11.72
N ALA A 188 7.82 -12.58 -12.61
CA ALA A 188 8.00 -12.54 -14.05
C ALA A 188 8.44 -11.14 -14.54
N ASN A 189 7.98 -10.09 -13.85
CA ASN A 189 8.26 -8.70 -14.21
C ASN A 189 9.36 -8.03 -13.36
N ALA A 190 10.04 -8.78 -12.48
CA ALA A 190 10.94 -8.23 -11.47
C ALA A 190 12.09 -7.36 -12.04
N SER A 191 12.66 -7.73 -13.18
CA SER A 191 13.76 -7.02 -13.83
C SER A 191 13.36 -5.61 -14.31
N THR A 192 12.14 -5.48 -14.84
CA THR A 192 11.62 -4.20 -15.35
C THR A 192 11.11 -3.33 -14.21
N ILE A 193 10.42 -3.95 -13.25
CA ILE A 193 9.81 -3.30 -12.09
C ILE A 193 10.86 -2.67 -11.16
N THR A 194 12.03 -3.30 -10.98
CA THR A 194 13.08 -2.78 -10.08
C THR A 194 13.58 -1.39 -10.51
N THR A 195 13.48 -1.08 -11.80
CA THR A 195 13.93 0.20 -12.38
C THR A 195 12.82 1.21 -12.58
N ASP A 196 11.55 0.79 -12.53
CA ASP A 196 10.40 1.61 -12.95
C ASP A 196 9.25 1.54 -11.93
N PRO A 197 9.14 2.53 -11.03
CA PRO A 197 8.06 2.61 -10.04
C PRO A 197 6.65 2.69 -10.66
N GLU A 198 6.51 3.23 -11.87
CA GLU A 198 5.19 3.34 -12.55
C GLU A 198 4.67 1.94 -12.86
N LYS A 199 5.46 1.13 -13.56
CA LYS A 199 5.09 -0.25 -13.92
C LYS A 199 4.83 -1.13 -12.71
N TYR A 200 5.57 -0.91 -11.62
CA TYR A 200 5.32 -1.63 -10.37
C TYR A 200 3.89 -1.43 -9.86
N VAL A 201 3.52 -0.16 -9.70
CA VAL A 201 2.23 0.22 -9.12
C VAL A 201 1.11 -0.17 -10.06
N GLU A 202 1.27 0.01 -11.37
CA GLU A 202 0.29 -0.43 -12.37
C GLU A 202 0.07 -1.93 -12.35
N GLN A 203 1.11 -2.74 -12.18
CA GLN A 203 0.97 -4.19 -12.06
C GLN A 203 0.17 -4.56 -10.80
N LEU A 204 0.47 -3.96 -9.64
CA LEU A 204 -0.28 -4.18 -8.39
C LEU A 204 -1.77 -3.83 -8.56
N LEU A 205 -2.05 -2.70 -9.19
CA LEU A 205 -3.42 -2.23 -9.42
C LEU A 205 -4.17 -3.11 -10.42
N SER A 206 -3.51 -3.53 -11.50
CA SER A 206 -4.09 -4.46 -12.48
C SER A 206 -4.43 -5.81 -11.84
N MET A 207 -3.57 -6.32 -10.97
CA MET A 207 -3.86 -7.53 -10.19
C MET A 207 -5.04 -7.31 -9.24
N PHE A 208 -5.06 -6.20 -8.50
CA PHE A 208 -6.15 -5.88 -7.58
C PHE A 208 -7.50 -5.77 -8.31
N SER A 209 -7.54 -5.10 -9.46
CA SER A 209 -8.76 -4.96 -10.26
C SER A 209 -9.21 -6.30 -10.86
N ARG A 210 -8.28 -7.12 -11.34
CA ARG A 210 -8.56 -8.49 -11.83
C ARG A 210 -9.18 -9.36 -10.73
N PHE A 211 -8.57 -9.44 -9.55
CA PHE A 211 -9.11 -10.22 -8.44
C PHE A 211 -10.42 -9.66 -7.90
N SER A 212 -10.59 -8.33 -7.91
CA SER A 212 -11.86 -7.69 -7.51
C SER A 212 -12.98 -8.02 -8.50
N SER A 213 -12.71 -7.98 -9.80
CA SER A 213 -13.67 -8.37 -10.83
C SER A 213 -14.04 -9.85 -10.73
N LEU A 214 -13.07 -10.72 -10.42
CA LEU A 214 -13.33 -12.14 -10.14
C LEU A 214 -14.27 -12.30 -8.95
N VAL A 215 -14.03 -11.61 -7.83
CA VAL A 215 -14.89 -11.70 -6.63
C VAL A 215 -16.30 -11.17 -6.89
N ALA A 216 -16.41 -10.03 -7.57
CA ALA A 216 -17.70 -9.44 -7.92
C ALA A 216 -18.51 -10.37 -8.83
N SER A 217 -17.86 -10.92 -9.86
CA SER A 217 -18.54 -11.71 -10.88
C SER A 217 -18.83 -13.14 -10.40
N ALA A 218 -17.84 -13.83 -9.81
CA ALA A 218 -17.96 -15.24 -9.45
C ALA A 218 -18.64 -15.49 -8.10
N PHE A 219 -18.54 -14.53 -7.16
CA PHE A 219 -18.98 -14.70 -5.77
C PHE A 219 -19.97 -13.62 -5.32
N TYR A 220 -20.51 -12.81 -6.24
CA TYR A 220 -21.55 -11.79 -5.99
C TYR A 220 -21.19 -10.80 -4.88
N ASP A 221 -19.91 -10.38 -4.83
CA ASP A 221 -19.39 -9.48 -3.79
C ASP A 221 -19.66 -9.95 -2.34
N ASP A 222 -19.64 -11.27 -2.12
CA ASP A 222 -19.75 -11.82 -0.77
C ASP A 222 -18.65 -11.23 0.16
N PRO A 223 -19.02 -10.59 1.29
CA PRO A 223 -18.08 -9.92 2.18
C PRO A 223 -16.93 -10.80 2.67
N ARG A 224 -17.16 -12.12 2.77
CA ARG A 224 -16.12 -13.08 3.19
C ARG A 224 -15.03 -13.20 2.13
N PHE A 225 -15.41 -13.20 0.85
CA PHE A 225 -14.49 -13.27 -0.28
C PHE A 225 -13.75 -11.95 -0.50
N LEU A 226 -14.43 -10.81 -0.28
CA LEU A 226 -13.77 -9.50 -0.25
C LEU A 226 -12.70 -9.44 0.86
N THR A 227 -13.02 -9.95 2.05
CA THR A 227 -12.05 -10.04 3.16
C THR A 227 -10.87 -10.95 2.84
N ALA A 228 -11.12 -12.11 2.22
CA ALA A 228 -10.06 -13.03 1.79
C ALA A 228 -9.14 -12.40 0.73
N ARG A 229 -9.72 -11.73 -0.28
CA ARG A 229 -8.96 -10.95 -1.28
C ARG A 229 -8.10 -9.88 -0.61
N ASP A 230 -8.69 -9.09 0.28
CA ASP A 230 -7.98 -7.99 0.96
C ASP A 230 -6.81 -8.50 1.81
N LYS A 231 -7.01 -9.63 2.52
CA LYS A 231 -5.95 -10.29 3.28
C LYS A 231 -4.85 -10.86 2.38
N ALA A 232 -5.22 -11.55 1.31
CA ALA A 232 -4.26 -12.10 0.35
C ALA A 232 -3.44 -10.98 -0.32
N PHE A 233 -4.11 -9.90 -0.72
CA PHE A 233 -3.46 -8.75 -1.34
C PHE A 233 -2.55 -8.00 -0.36
N GLN A 234 -2.97 -7.86 0.92
CA GLN A 234 -2.11 -7.33 1.98
C GLN A 234 -0.83 -8.13 2.11
N ASP A 235 -0.91 -9.45 2.08
CA ASP A 235 0.28 -10.28 2.20
C ASP A 235 1.19 -10.19 0.96
N VAL A 236 0.62 -10.07 -0.24
CA VAL A 236 1.39 -9.83 -1.49
C VAL A 236 2.11 -8.49 -1.47
N VAL A 237 1.44 -7.41 -1.06
CA VAL A 237 2.03 -6.05 -0.98
C VAL A 237 3.17 -5.99 0.03
N ASN A 238 3.05 -6.74 1.13
CA ASN A 238 4.06 -6.81 2.19
C ASN A 238 5.05 -7.97 2.02
N ASP A 239 4.95 -8.73 0.92
CA ASP A 239 5.84 -9.86 0.66
C ASP A 239 7.27 -9.38 0.42
N THR A 240 8.22 -10.13 1.00
CA THR A 240 9.65 -9.77 0.99
C THR A 240 10.48 -10.64 0.03
N CYS A 241 9.86 -11.58 -0.67
CA CYS A 241 10.53 -12.50 -1.59
C CYS A 241 10.90 -11.83 -2.92
N ILE A 242 10.16 -10.78 -3.33
CA ILE A 242 10.32 -10.18 -4.66
C ILE A 242 11.05 -8.84 -4.60
N PHE A 243 10.52 -7.86 -3.85
CA PHE A 243 11.14 -6.54 -3.69
C PHE A 243 11.57 -6.33 -2.26
N LYS A 244 12.65 -7.03 -1.91
CA LYS A 244 13.26 -6.93 -0.59
C LYS A 244 13.98 -5.59 -0.45
N MET A 245 13.62 -4.86 0.59
CA MET A 245 14.42 -3.78 1.14
C MET A 245 15.16 -4.32 2.36
N GLU A 246 16.50 -4.28 2.33
CA GLU A 246 17.30 -4.58 3.51
C GLU A 246 17.48 -3.32 4.35
N ILE A 247 16.74 -3.31 5.44
CA ILE A 247 16.79 -2.31 6.49
C ILE A 247 18.04 -2.56 7.35
N THR A 248 19.25 -2.32 6.83
CA THR A 248 20.47 -2.52 7.63
C THR A 248 20.64 -1.37 8.64
N SER A 249 21.23 -1.57 9.81
CA SER A 249 21.64 -0.43 10.64
C SER A 249 23.16 -0.30 10.59
N SER A 250 23.69 0.90 10.39
CA SER A 250 25.13 1.16 10.46
C SER A 250 25.76 0.77 11.82
N LYS A 251 24.93 0.65 12.88
CA LYS A 251 25.33 0.21 14.23
C LYS A 251 25.05 -1.26 14.54
N ALA A 252 24.52 -2.04 13.58
CA ALA A 252 24.27 -3.46 13.79
C ALA A 252 25.61 -4.23 13.85
N LYS A 253 25.85 -4.97 14.95
CA LYS A 253 27.00 -5.89 15.05
C LYS A 253 26.99 -6.86 13.86
N GLN A 254 28.15 -7.08 13.24
CA GLN A 254 28.35 -8.09 12.19
C GLN A 254 27.75 -9.43 12.67
N GLY A 255 26.73 -9.94 11.96
CA GLY A 255 26.07 -11.21 12.27
C GLY A 255 24.59 -11.14 12.68
N SER A 256 24.01 -9.95 12.93
CA SER A 256 22.55 -9.85 13.12
C SER A 256 21.83 -9.97 11.78
N ARG A 257 21.06 -11.05 11.55
CA ARG A 257 20.16 -11.17 10.37
C ARG A 257 19.29 -9.93 10.28
N VAL A 258 19.44 -9.18 9.20
CA VAL A 258 18.66 -7.98 8.87
C VAL A 258 17.24 -8.42 8.52
N GLN A 259 16.23 -7.85 9.17
CA GLN A 259 14.84 -8.15 8.83
C GLN A 259 14.54 -7.51 7.48
N ALA A 260 14.23 -8.35 6.50
CA ALA A 260 13.74 -7.95 5.19
C ALA A 260 12.40 -7.23 5.35
N GLU A 261 12.23 -6.10 4.68
CA GLU A 261 10.92 -5.43 4.56
C GLU A 261 10.56 -5.25 3.10
N SER A 262 9.27 -5.10 2.80
CA SER A 262 8.82 -4.81 1.44
C SER A 262 9.29 -3.42 1.01
N ARG A 263 9.82 -3.32 -0.21
CA ARG A 263 10.17 -2.04 -0.85
C ARG A 263 8.95 -1.31 -1.43
N CYS A 264 7.77 -1.92 -1.38
CA CYS A 264 6.53 -1.33 -1.88
C CYS A 264 6.26 0.11 -1.37
N PRO A 265 6.42 0.44 -0.07
CA PRO A 265 6.17 1.79 0.43
C PRO A 265 7.07 2.86 -0.20
N GLU A 266 8.36 2.53 -0.45
CA GLU A 266 9.31 3.41 -1.12
C GLU A 266 8.90 3.64 -2.58
N LEU A 267 8.56 2.56 -3.30
CA LEU A 267 8.14 2.64 -4.70
C LEU A 267 6.85 3.45 -4.87
N LEU A 268 5.88 3.28 -3.97
CA LEU A 268 4.66 4.09 -3.95
C LEU A 268 4.98 5.58 -3.73
N ALA A 269 5.88 5.91 -2.81
CA ALA A 269 6.30 7.29 -2.56
C ALA A 269 7.04 7.89 -3.77
N ASN A 270 7.89 7.10 -4.45
CA ASN A 270 8.58 7.50 -5.67
C ASN A 270 7.59 7.72 -6.83
N PHE A 271 6.58 6.87 -6.96
CA PHE A 271 5.54 7.04 -7.98
C PHE A 271 4.70 8.29 -7.75
N CYS A 272 4.30 8.57 -6.49
CA CYS A 272 3.68 9.85 -6.14
C CYS A 272 4.55 11.06 -6.54
N ASP A 273 5.87 11.00 -6.30
CA ASP A 273 6.78 12.07 -6.71
C ASP A 273 6.82 12.27 -8.23
N LEU A 274 6.79 11.18 -9.01
CA LEU A 274 6.75 11.26 -10.47
C LEU A 274 5.48 11.93 -11.00
N LEU A 275 4.34 11.70 -10.34
CA LEU A 275 3.05 12.29 -10.70
C LEU A 275 2.95 13.77 -10.30
N LEU A 276 3.46 14.13 -9.11
CA LEU A 276 3.34 15.48 -8.53
C LEU A 276 4.42 16.46 -9.02
N ARG A 277 5.49 15.96 -9.66
CA ARG A 277 6.55 16.77 -10.26
C ARG A 277 6.33 16.98 -11.75
N LYS A 278 6.85 18.07 -12.32
CA LYS A 278 6.88 18.34 -13.78
C LYS A 278 7.76 17.35 -14.55
N THR A 279 7.30 16.11 -14.68
CA THR A 279 8.00 15.03 -15.40
C THR A 279 7.44 14.84 -16.81
N ALA A 280 8.08 14.00 -17.62
CA ALA A 280 7.52 13.62 -18.92
C ALA A 280 6.19 12.86 -18.75
N LEU A 281 6.07 12.07 -17.67
CA LEU A 281 4.85 11.34 -17.33
C LEU A 281 3.71 12.29 -16.96
N SER A 282 3.94 13.21 -16.03
CA SER A 282 2.92 14.16 -15.58
C SER A 282 2.44 15.08 -16.70
N LYS A 283 3.29 15.34 -17.72
CA LYS A 283 2.93 16.12 -18.92
C LYS A 283 2.09 15.34 -19.94
N ARG A 284 2.16 14.01 -19.91
CA ARG A 284 1.40 13.13 -20.81
C ARG A 284 -0.01 12.87 -20.28
N LEU A 285 -0.19 12.91 -18.97
CA LEU A 285 -1.45 12.65 -18.28
C LEU A 285 -2.29 13.92 -18.14
N SER A 286 -3.61 13.77 -18.16
CA SER A 286 -4.55 14.84 -17.80
C SER A 286 -4.58 15.07 -16.29
N SER A 287 -5.15 16.21 -15.86
CA SER A 287 -5.33 16.50 -14.43
C SER A 287 -6.16 15.41 -13.73
N GLU A 288 -7.23 14.94 -14.37
CA GLU A 288 -8.14 13.93 -13.83
C GLU A 288 -7.46 12.55 -13.75
N GLU A 289 -6.64 12.20 -14.74
CA GLU A 289 -5.86 10.96 -14.73
C GLU A 289 -4.82 10.95 -13.61
N ILE A 290 -4.17 12.10 -13.34
CA ILE A 290 -3.26 12.23 -12.20
C ILE A 290 -4.01 12.01 -10.89
N ASP A 291 -5.17 12.63 -10.72
CA ASP A 291 -5.98 12.47 -9.51
C ASP A 291 -6.45 11.02 -9.30
N ALA A 292 -6.83 10.33 -10.38
CA ALA A 292 -7.19 8.92 -10.36
C ALA A 292 -6.00 8.04 -9.94
N LYS A 293 -4.83 8.25 -10.55
CA LYS A 293 -3.60 7.51 -10.21
C LYS A 293 -3.14 7.77 -8.77
N LEU A 294 -3.33 8.99 -8.25
CA LEU A 294 -3.04 9.28 -6.83
C LEU A 294 -4.01 8.56 -5.89
N ASN A 295 -5.30 8.43 -6.26
CA ASN A 295 -6.26 7.62 -5.49
C ASN A 295 -5.91 6.13 -5.52
N ASP A 296 -5.45 5.63 -6.66
CA ASP A 296 -4.98 4.26 -6.79
C ASP A 296 -3.77 3.98 -5.87
N VAL A 297 -2.84 4.92 -5.74
CA VAL A 297 -1.73 4.79 -4.78
C VAL A 297 -2.24 4.67 -3.35
N LEU A 298 -3.24 5.47 -2.97
CA LEU A 298 -3.84 5.43 -1.63
C LEU A 298 -4.58 4.12 -1.37
N LEU A 299 -5.21 3.53 -2.41
CA LEU A 299 -5.81 2.21 -2.33
C LEU A 299 -4.77 1.13 -2.00
N VAL A 300 -3.61 1.13 -2.68
CA VAL A 300 -2.52 0.18 -2.37
C VAL A 300 -1.93 0.47 -0.99
N LEU A 301 -1.76 1.75 -0.62
CA LEU A 301 -1.21 2.18 0.67
C LEU A 301 -2.05 1.68 1.86
N LYS A 302 -3.36 1.44 1.69
CA LYS A 302 -4.21 0.82 2.70
C LYS A 302 -3.69 -0.54 3.15
N TYR A 303 -3.13 -1.31 2.23
CA TYR A 303 -2.62 -2.67 2.44
C TYR A 303 -1.15 -2.72 2.86
N VAL A 304 -0.45 -1.58 2.89
CA VAL A 304 0.94 -1.51 3.33
C VAL A 304 1.01 -1.54 4.87
N ALA A 305 1.84 -2.43 5.43
CA ALA A 305 2.07 -2.53 6.86
C ALA A 305 2.98 -1.41 7.40
N ASN A 306 4.09 -1.14 6.70
CA ASN A 306 5.11 -0.17 7.13
C ASN A 306 4.91 1.18 6.44
N LYS A 307 3.85 1.87 6.87
CA LYS A 307 3.43 3.19 6.37
C LYS A 307 4.40 4.31 6.71
N ASP A 308 5.17 4.16 7.78
CA ASP A 308 6.22 5.08 8.20
C ASP A 308 7.32 5.27 7.13
N VAL A 309 7.67 4.19 6.43
CA VAL A 309 8.60 4.21 5.29
C VAL A 309 8.05 5.11 4.18
N PHE A 310 6.80 4.89 3.75
CA PHE A 310 6.15 5.74 2.74
C PHE A 310 6.17 7.22 3.17
N MET A 311 5.77 7.52 4.41
CA MET A 311 5.73 8.90 4.90
C MET A 311 7.11 9.57 4.92
N ARG A 312 8.16 8.82 5.24
CA ARG A 312 9.54 9.34 5.26
C ARG A 312 9.99 9.74 3.86
N PHE A 313 9.84 8.85 2.89
CA PHE A 313 10.21 9.13 1.49
C PHE A 313 9.31 10.20 0.88
N HIS A 314 8.00 10.15 1.12
CA HIS A 314 7.06 11.15 0.62
C HIS A 314 7.39 12.55 1.17
N LYS A 315 7.69 12.65 2.47
CA LYS A 315 8.14 13.91 3.08
C LYS A 315 9.42 14.43 2.45
N ALA A 316 10.42 13.55 2.26
CA ALA A 316 11.67 13.92 1.63
C ALA A 316 11.42 14.49 0.23
N HIS A 317 10.62 13.79 -0.58
CA HIS A 317 10.24 14.24 -1.93
C HIS A 317 9.48 15.56 -1.93
N LEU A 318 8.48 15.72 -1.04
CA LEU A 318 7.76 16.98 -0.90
C LEU A 318 8.71 18.13 -0.55
N ALA A 319 9.63 17.93 0.40
CA ALA A 319 10.63 18.94 0.74
C ALA A 319 11.43 19.37 -0.50
N ARG A 320 11.83 18.40 -1.35
CA ARG A 320 12.54 18.71 -2.60
C ARG A 320 11.70 19.54 -3.55
N ARG A 321 10.46 19.12 -3.80
CA ARG A 321 9.56 19.79 -4.74
C ARG A 321 9.24 21.22 -4.31
N LEU A 322 9.05 21.45 -3.01
CA LEU A 322 8.76 22.78 -2.45
C LEU A 322 9.99 23.70 -2.43
N ILE A 323 11.18 23.18 -2.12
CA ILE A 323 12.41 23.97 -2.11
C ILE A 323 12.82 24.36 -3.53
N LEU A 324 12.74 23.42 -4.48
CA LEU A 324 13.15 23.64 -5.87
C LEU A 324 12.03 24.17 -6.77
N GLU A 325 10.82 24.38 -6.22
CA GLU A 325 9.63 24.84 -6.96
C GLU A 325 9.32 23.96 -8.20
N MET A 326 9.51 22.66 -8.04
CA MET A 326 9.36 21.65 -9.10
C MET A 326 7.99 21.00 -9.13
N SER A 327 7.10 21.34 -8.20
CA SER A 327 5.72 20.85 -8.18
C SER A 327 5.02 21.19 -9.50
N ALA A 328 4.26 20.24 -10.01
CA ALA A 328 3.45 20.43 -11.21
C ALA A 328 2.27 21.38 -10.93
N ASP A 329 1.66 21.21 -9.75
CA ASP A 329 0.45 21.89 -9.33
C ASP A 329 0.42 21.95 -7.79
N GLN A 330 0.25 23.16 -7.23
CA GLN A 330 0.24 23.39 -5.79
C GLN A 330 -1.03 22.84 -5.13
N GLU A 331 -2.18 22.95 -5.81
CA GLU A 331 -3.46 22.47 -5.26
C GLU A 331 -3.45 20.95 -5.12
N LYS A 332 -2.79 20.24 -6.04
CA LYS A 332 -2.61 18.78 -5.95
C LYS A 332 -1.71 18.36 -4.80
N GLU A 333 -0.72 19.16 -4.41
CA GLU A 333 0.10 18.89 -3.22
C GLU A 333 -0.75 18.99 -1.94
N GLU A 334 -1.55 20.06 -1.82
CA GLU A 334 -2.47 20.25 -0.69
C GLU A 334 -3.55 19.15 -0.63
N HIS A 335 -4.10 18.79 -1.78
CA HIS A 335 -5.08 17.71 -1.89
C HIS A 335 -4.46 16.36 -1.52
N MET A 336 -3.23 16.06 -1.97
CA MET A 336 -2.56 14.81 -1.60
C MET A 336 -2.33 14.71 -0.10
N VAL A 337 -1.86 15.78 0.57
CA VAL A 337 -1.69 15.80 2.03
C VAL A 337 -3.03 15.60 2.75
N THR A 338 -4.10 16.19 2.22
CA THR A 338 -5.47 16.00 2.71
C THR A 338 -5.92 14.54 2.57
N ARG A 339 -5.73 13.93 1.40
CA ARG A 339 -6.09 12.53 1.20
C ARG A 339 -5.26 11.57 2.06
N LEU A 340 -3.99 11.88 2.34
CA LEU A 340 -3.16 11.09 3.28
C LEU A 340 -3.74 11.11 4.70
N ARG A 341 -4.29 12.24 5.15
CA ARG A 341 -5.02 12.31 6.41
C ARG A 341 -6.22 11.38 6.40
N ASP A 342 -7.03 11.46 5.35
CA ASP A 342 -8.30 10.74 5.23
C ASP A 342 -8.08 9.22 5.04
N ALA A 343 -6.94 8.82 4.45
CA ALA A 343 -6.47 7.44 4.36
C ALA A 343 -5.98 6.85 5.71
N GLY A 344 -6.06 7.62 6.80
CA GLY A 344 -5.69 7.17 8.14
C GLY A 344 -4.18 7.10 8.38
N MET A 345 -3.40 7.93 7.67
CA MET A 345 -1.96 8.07 7.96
C MET A 345 -1.74 8.77 9.31
N PRO A 346 -0.63 8.50 10.01
CA PRO A 346 -0.41 9.05 11.34
C PRO A 346 -0.40 10.59 11.33
N ALA A 347 -1.22 11.19 12.20
CA ALA A 347 -1.49 12.63 12.21
C ALA A 347 -0.23 13.47 12.42
N ASP A 348 0.73 13.00 13.21
CA ASP A 348 1.98 13.72 13.49
C ASP A 348 2.87 13.88 12.25
N PHE A 349 2.81 12.94 11.30
CA PHE A 349 3.50 13.06 10.03
C PHE A 349 2.76 13.99 9.08
N VAL A 350 1.44 13.81 8.96
CA VAL A 350 0.60 14.64 8.08
C VAL A 350 0.64 16.11 8.50
N ASN A 351 0.59 16.41 9.80
CA ASN A 351 0.70 17.78 10.31
C ASN A 351 2.03 18.46 9.94
N LYS A 352 3.12 17.69 9.83
CA LYS A 352 4.41 18.22 9.35
C LYS A 352 4.35 18.58 7.87
N LEU A 353 3.67 17.78 7.05
CA LEU A 353 3.50 18.09 5.62
C LEU A 353 2.65 19.36 5.42
N TYR A 354 1.54 19.49 6.15
CA TYR A 354 0.76 20.74 6.16
C TYR A 354 1.60 21.93 6.60
N ARG A 355 2.42 21.76 7.64
CA ARG A 355 3.30 22.82 8.12
C ARG A 355 4.34 23.21 7.06
N MET A 356 4.87 22.25 6.29
CA MET A 356 5.77 22.55 5.19
C MET A 356 5.10 23.40 4.10
N LEU A 357 3.88 23.05 3.69
CA LEU A 357 3.10 23.84 2.73
C LEU A 357 2.84 25.27 3.25
N GLN A 358 2.40 25.38 4.50
CA GLN A 358 2.17 26.67 5.15
C GLN A 358 3.44 27.53 5.23
N ASP A 359 4.59 26.93 5.58
CA ASP A 359 5.85 27.66 5.64
C ASP A 359 6.23 28.24 4.27
N ILE A 360 5.95 27.54 3.15
CA ILE A 360 6.19 28.09 1.80
C ILE A 360 5.32 29.30 1.51
N GLU A 361 4.04 29.27 1.86
CA GLU A 361 3.14 30.42 1.67
C GLU A 361 3.59 31.61 2.52
N VAL A 362 3.90 31.40 3.80
CA VAL A 362 4.41 32.46 4.69
C VAL A 362 5.71 33.08 4.17
N ASN A 363 6.56 32.28 3.50
CA ASN A 363 7.78 32.79 2.89
C ASN A 363 7.52 33.74 1.72
N LYS A 364 6.42 33.61 0.98
CA LYS A 364 6.10 34.54 -0.12
C LYS A 364 5.90 35.96 0.44
N ASP A 365 5.14 36.07 1.53
CA ASP A 365 4.88 37.34 2.21
C ASP A 365 6.17 37.92 2.81
N LEU A 366 6.96 37.05 3.47
CA LEU A 366 8.23 37.44 4.08
C LEU A 366 9.22 37.98 3.04
N ASN A 367 9.31 37.34 1.86
CA ASN A 367 10.16 37.83 0.77
C ASN A 367 9.68 39.17 0.22
N ALA A 368 8.36 39.38 0.10
CA ALA A 368 7.82 40.65 -0.37
C ALA A 368 8.15 41.79 0.61
N GLU A 369 8.00 41.55 1.91
CA GLU A 369 8.35 42.52 2.95
C GLU A 369 9.85 42.78 3.02
N PHE A 370 10.67 41.73 2.92
CA PHE A 370 12.11 41.84 2.89
C PHE A 370 12.60 42.68 1.69
N LYS A 371 12.10 42.40 0.48
CA LYS A 371 12.44 43.17 -0.73
C LYS A 371 12.02 44.63 -0.59
N LYS A 372 10.88 44.92 0.03
CA LYS A 372 10.45 46.29 0.34
C LYS A 372 11.40 46.99 1.31
N SER A 373 11.93 46.27 2.30
CA SER A 373 12.85 46.83 3.30
C SER A 373 14.22 47.21 2.72
N ILE A 374 14.71 46.48 1.72
CA ILE A 374 16.02 46.72 1.09
C ILE A 374 15.93 47.58 -0.17
N GLY A 375 14.79 47.62 -0.86
CA GLY A 375 14.60 48.48 -2.04
C GLY A 375 14.88 49.97 -1.79
N ALA A 376 14.88 50.42 -0.53
CA ALA A 376 15.29 51.77 -0.12
C ALA A 376 16.81 52.04 -0.24
N ASN A 377 17.65 51.00 -0.36
CA ASN A 377 19.12 51.07 -0.30
C ASN A 377 19.83 50.89 -1.67
N ASN A 378 19.11 50.89 -2.81
CA ASN A 378 19.68 50.71 -4.17
C ASN A 378 20.51 49.42 -4.38
N ASN A 379 20.29 48.37 -3.59
CA ASN A 379 21.00 47.10 -3.75
C ASN A 379 20.32 46.20 -4.81
N CYS A 380 20.78 46.25 -6.06
CA CYS A 380 20.23 45.45 -7.17
C CYS A 380 20.31 43.93 -6.97
N ILE A 381 21.22 43.44 -6.11
CA ILE A 381 21.37 42.00 -5.83
C ILE A 381 20.19 41.48 -4.99
N ALA A 382 19.64 42.31 -4.10
CA ALA A 382 18.55 41.92 -3.21
C ALA A 382 17.25 41.58 -3.97
N GLU A 383 17.02 42.19 -5.14
CA GLU A 383 15.85 41.86 -5.98
C GLU A 383 15.94 40.46 -6.58
N SER A 384 17.16 39.96 -6.80
CA SER A 384 17.47 38.66 -7.41
C SER A 384 17.49 37.50 -6.42
N ILE A 385 17.49 37.79 -5.11
CA ILE A 385 17.52 36.76 -4.06
C ILE A 385 16.10 36.45 -3.56
N SER A 386 15.85 35.16 -3.31
CA SER A 386 14.64 34.63 -2.68
C SER A 386 15.04 33.77 -1.49
N ILE A 387 14.48 34.07 -0.32
CA ILE A 387 14.85 33.46 0.96
C ILE A 387 13.74 32.50 1.40
N LYS A 388 14.11 31.31 1.87
CA LYS A 388 13.15 30.34 2.43
C LYS A 388 13.50 30.05 3.88
N ILE A 389 12.78 30.69 4.80
CA ILE A 389 12.88 30.50 6.25
C ILE A 389 11.87 29.44 6.69
N LEU A 390 12.37 28.27 7.04
CA LEU A 390 11.56 27.07 7.22
C LEU A 390 11.56 26.63 8.69
N ASN A 391 10.45 26.05 9.18
CA ASN A 391 10.41 25.52 10.54
C ASN A 391 11.27 24.25 10.64
N ALA A 392 12.34 24.32 11.44
CA ALA A 392 13.24 23.20 11.65
C ALA A 392 12.49 21.91 12.00
N GLY A 393 11.55 21.92 12.96
CA GLY A 393 10.85 20.71 13.40
C GLY A 393 9.95 20.04 12.35
N ALA A 394 9.48 20.80 11.36
CA ALA A 394 8.67 20.27 10.26
C ALA A 394 9.55 19.77 9.11
N TRP A 395 10.63 20.49 8.76
CA TRP A 395 11.44 20.21 7.57
C TRP A 395 12.63 19.30 7.84
N SER A 396 13.35 19.51 8.94
CA SER A 396 14.60 18.82 9.23
C SER A 396 14.63 18.17 10.62
N ARG A 397 15.38 17.08 10.74
CA ARG A 397 15.95 16.69 12.03
C ARG A 397 17.45 16.84 11.86
N GLY A 398 17.97 18.02 12.19
CA GLY A 398 19.40 18.32 12.36
C GLY A 398 20.38 17.55 11.47
N GLY A 399 20.39 17.82 10.16
CA GLY A 399 21.50 17.40 9.32
C GLY A 399 22.80 18.09 9.75
N GLU A 400 23.93 17.42 9.58
CA GLU A 400 25.25 17.99 9.84
C GLU A 400 25.42 19.29 9.06
N ARG A 401 25.89 20.34 9.73
CA ARG A 401 26.17 21.62 9.09
C ARG A 401 27.34 21.41 8.12
N ILE A 402 27.06 21.47 6.83
CA ILE A 402 28.11 21.47 5.81
C ILE A 402 28.81 22.83 5.90
N GLN A 403 30.07 22.81 6.31
CA GLN A 403 30.93 23.98 6.24
C GLN A 403 31.24 24.27 4.77
N VAL A 404 30.96 25.49 4.33
CA VAL A 404 31.22 25.96 2.98
C VAL A 404 31.56 27.43 3.04
N GLN A 405 32.59 27.82 2.30
CA GLN A 405 32.92 29.21 2.05
C GLN A 405 32.18 29.68 0.81
N MET A 406 31.44 30.78 0.96
CA MET A 406 30.50 31.25 -0.04
C MET A 406 31.11 32.39 -0.87
N PRO A 407 30.62 32.63 -2.10
CA PRO A 407 30.95 33.85 -2.82
C PRO A 407 30.65 35.10 -1.98
N ARG A 408 31.52 36.11 -2.08
CA ARG A 408 31.43 37.35 -1.27
C ARG A 408 30.08 38.03 -1.41
N GLU A 409 29.55 38.04 -2.63
CA GLU A 409 28.27 38.62 -2.99
C GLU A 409 27.10 37.99 -2.21
N LEU A 410 27.23 36.72 -1.80
CA LEU A 410 26.24 36.03 -0.97
C LEU A 410 26.56 36.14 0.52
N GLU A 411 27.83 36.15 0.92
CA GLU A 411 28.23 36.29 2.32
C GLU A 411 27.82 37.64 2.90
N GLU A 412 27.96 38.72 2.14
CA GLU A 412 27.59 40.08 2.55
C GLU A 412 26.08 40.21 2.81
N PHE A 413 25.26 39.38 2.15
CA PHE A 413 23.82 39.44 2.25
C PHE A 413 23.26 38.69 3.47
N ILE A 414 23.97 37.68 3.99
CA ILE A 414 23.51 36.86 5.14
C ILE A 414 23.21 37.72 6.38
N PRO A 415 24.08 38.65 6.83
CA PRO A 415 23.81 39.51 7.98
C PRO A 415 22.58 40.39 7.82
N GLU A 416 22.30 40.89 6.61
CA GLU A 416 21.13 41.73 6.34
C GLU A 416 19.82 40.96 6.58
N VAL A 417 19.78 39.70 6.14
CA VAL A 417 18.63 38.79 6.37
C VAL A 417 18.47 38.47 7.86
N ASP A 418 19.57 38.16 8.55
CA ASP A 418 19.56 37.87 9.98
C ASP A 418 19.04 39.07 10.79
N GLU A 419 19.46 40.29 10.45
CA GLU A 419 19.00 41.51 11.11
C GLU A 419 17.52 41.78 10.83
N PHE A 420 17.09 41.68 9.58
CA PHE A 420 15.68 41.83 9.19
C PHE A 420 14.79 40.85 9.97
N TYR A 421 15.15 39.56 9.99
CA TYR A 421 14.35 38.54 10.65
C TYR A 421 14.32 38.73 12.17
N LYS A 422 15.45 39.11 12.77
CA LYS A 422 15.55 39.36 14.22
C LYS A 422 14.69 40.55 14.67
N LYS A 423 14.53 41.58 13.83
CA LYS A 423 13.66 42.73 14.12
C LYS A 423 12.19 42.32 14.22
N GLN A 424 11.74 41.40 13.37
CA GLN A 424 10.35 40.94 13.34
C GLN A 424 10.06 39.80 14.33
N HIS A 425 11.04 38.96 14.61
CA HIS A 425 10.87 37.75 15.41
C HIS A 425 11.91 37.66 16.54
N SER A 426 11.55 38.22 17.71
CA SER A 426 12.36 38.09 18.91
C SER A 426 12.40 36.64 19.42
N GLY A 427 13.56 36.21 19.90
CA GLY A 427 13.76 34.87 20.48
C GLY A 427 13.96 33.74 19.46
N ARG A 428 14.02 34.02 18.15
CA ARG A 428 14.35 33.04 17.11
C ARG A 428 15.79 33.20 16.62
N LYS A 429 16.39 32.11 16.17
CA LYS A 429 17.73 32.09 15.56
C LYS A 429 17.66 31.37 14.22
N LEU A 430 18.24 31.98 13.20
CA LEU A 430 18.34 31.37 11.88
C LEU A 430 19.53 30.39 11.83
N GLN A 431 19.32 29.31 11.08
CA GLN A 431 20.36 28.35 10.73
C GLN A 431 20.34 28.18 9.22
N TRP A 432 21.44 28.54 8.58
CA TRP A 432 21.58 28.51 7.13
C TRP A 432 21.91 27.10 6.64
N LEU A 433 21.10 26.60 5.69
CA LEU A 433 21.24 25.28 5.06
C LEU A 433 21.62 25.44 3.58
N HIS A 434 22.89 25.77 3.32
CA HIS A 434 23.39 26.05 1.96
C HIS A 434 23.26 24.87 0.99
N ASN A 435 23.22 23.63 1.49
CA ASN A 435 22.99 22.44 0.70
C ASN A 435 21.57 22.34 0.09
N TRP A 436 20.61 23.11 0.61
CA TRP A 436 19.26 23.24 0.08
C TRP A 436 19.07 24.48 -0.79
N SER A 437 20.05 25.39 -0.78
CA SER A 437 20.04 26.64 -1.55
C SER A 437 20.55 26.42 -2.97
N HIS A 438 19.98 27.16 -3.93
CA HIS A 438 20.29 27.09 -5.35
C HIS A 438 20.27 28.49 -5.98
N GLY A 439 20.86 28.61 -7.17
CA GLY A 439 20.83 29.87 -7.90
C GLY A 439 21.22 29.71 -9.36
N THR A 440 21.00 30.78 -10.13
CA THR A 440 21.41 30.86 -11.54
C THR A 440 22.64 31.76 -11.64
N ILE A 441 23.69 31.27 -12.30
CA ILE A 441 24.90 32.05 -12.58
C ILE A 441 25.10 32.22 -14.08
N VAL A 442 25.71 33.34 -14.48
CA VAL A 442 26.13 33.55 -15.86
C VAL A 442 27.55 33.01 -16.04
N PHE A 443 27.66 31.88 -16.72
CA PHE A 443 28.92 31.24 -17.05
C PHE A 443 29.42 31.73 -18.42
N GLY A 444 30.52 32.50 -18.40
CA GLY A 444 31.20 32.96 -19.61
C GLY A 444 32.42 32.11 -19.94
N ASN A 445 32.57 31.73 -21.20
CA ASN A 445 33.78 31.08 -21.71
C ASN A 445 34.17 31.62 -23.09
N ALA A 446 35.14 31.00 -23.75
CA ALA A 446 35.59 31.43 -25.08
C ALA A 446 34.53 31.28 -26.20
N VAL A 447 33.52 30.40 -26.01
CA VAL A 447 32.45 30.16 -27.00
C VAL A 447 31.28 31.13 -26.83
N GLY A 448 30.93 31.46 -25.58
CA GLY A 448 29.78 32.30 -25.31
C GLY A 448 29.43 32.47 -23.83
N LYS A 449 28.15 32.81 -23.58
CA LYS A 449 27.62 33.07 -22.23
C LYS A 449 26.38 32.22 -22.00
N PHE A 450 26.38 31.47 -20.90
CA PHE A 450 25.35 30.50 -20.59
C PHE A 450 24.81 30.72 -19.18
N ASP A 451 23.50 30.56 -19.00
CA ASP A 451 22.88 30.61 -17.68
C ASP A 451 22.91 29.19 -17.09
N LEU A 452 23.62 28.99 -15.99
CA LEU A 452 23.69 27.71 -15.30
C LEU A 452 22.86 27.77 -14.04
N ASP A 453 21.81 26.97 -13.94
CA ASP A 453 21.15 26.71 -12.67
C ASP A 453 22.00 25.69 -11.91
N VAL A 454 22.59 26.11 -10.80
CA VAL A 454 23.57 25.35 -10.04
C VAL A 454 23.19 25.30 -8.58
N THR A 455 23.73 24.31 -7.88
CA THR A 455 23.66 24.28 -6.43
C THR A 455 24.59 25.32 -5.82
N THR A 456 24.28 25.75 -4.60
CA THR A 456 25.16 26.69 -3.88
C THR A 456 26.56 26.09 -3.63
N LEU A 457 26.67 24.76 -3.50
CA LEU A 457 27.97 24.08 -3.42
C LEU A 457 28.71 24.11 -4.77
N GLN A 458 28.01 23.83 -5.88
CA GLN A 458 28.55 23.96 -7.23
C GLN A 458 28.99 25.41 -7.53
N MET A 459 28.20 26.38 -7.09
CA MET A 459 28.50 27.80 -7.21
C MET A 459 29.82 28.14 -6.49
N SER A 460 29.97 27.71 -5.24
CA SER A 460 31.20 27.93 -4.47
C SER A 460 32.43 27.33 -5.17
N VAL A 461 32.30 26.14 -5.77
CA VAL A 461 33.36 25.52 -6.58
C VAL A 461 33.66 26.34 -7.84
N LEU A 462 32.66 26.73 -8.62
CA LEU A 462 32.87 27.46 -9.88
C LEU A 462 33.48 28.85 -9.66
N PHE A 463 33.14 29.52 -8.56
CA PHE A 463 33.71 30.82 -8.19
C PHE A 463 35.21 30.76 -7.91
N CYS A 464 35.79 29.57 -7.68
CA CYS A 464 37.25 29.41 -7.57
C CYS A 464 38.01 29.87 -8.83
N TRP A 465 37.34 29.96 -9.99
CA TRP A 465 37.90 30.39 -11.26
C TRP A 465 37.55 31.83 -11.68
N ASN A 466 36.81 32.60 -10.88
CA ASN A 466 36.30 33.91 -11.30
C ASN A 466 37.43 34.88 -11.70
N ASP A 467 38.52 34.91 -10.93
CA ASP A 467 39.69 35.75 -11.19
C ASP A 467 40.80 35.02 -12.00
N ARG A 468 40.57 33.75 -12.38
CA ARG A 468 41.58 32.87 -12.99
C ARG A 468 40.98 31.83 -13.93
N ALA A 469 40.19 32.31 -14.89
CA ALA A 469 39.36 31.46 -15.76
C ALA A 469 40.11 30.41 -16.61
N LYS A 470 41.43 30.54 -16.81
CA LYS A 470 42.26 29.63 -17.62
C LYS A 470 43.13 28.68 -16.80
N ASP A 471 43.15 28.83 -15.48
CA ASP A 471 44.04 28.08 -14.61
C ASP A 471 43.52 26.67 -14.33
N ARG A 472 44.45 25.74 -14.11
CA ARG A 472 44.16 24.40 -13.61
C ARG A 472 44.34 24.39 -12.10
N LEU A 473 43.31 24.01 -11.36
CA LEU A 473 43.34 23.96 -9.90
C LEU A 473 43.36 22.51 -9.43
N SER A 474 44.20 22.21 -8.43
CA SER A 474 44.20 20.90 -7.79
C SER A 474 42.97 20.72 -6.91
N TYR A 475 42.59 19.46 -6.69
CA TYR A 475 41.53 19.09 -5.76
C TYR A 475 41.75 19.71 -4.37
N GLU A 476 42.98 19.64 -3.85
CA GLU A 476 43.33 20.25 -2.56
C GLU A 476 43.12 21.76 -2.54
N SER A 477 43.51 22.47 -3.61
CA SER A 477 43.33 23.91 -3.72
C SER A 477 41.85 24.30 -3.68
N ILE A 478 41.00 23.55 -4.38
CA ILE A 478 39.55 23.76 -4.40
C ILE A 478 38.96 23.43 -3.03
N ARG A 479 39.42 22.36 -2.36
CA ARG A 479 39.00 21.99 -1.00
C ARG A 479 39.29 23.10 -0.01
N ILE A 480 40.50 23.67 -0.03
CA ILE A 480 40.88 24.75 0.88
C ILE A 480 40.05 26.01 0.61
N ALA A 481 39.86 26.36 -0.67
CA ALA A 481 39.11 27.56 -1.06
C ALA A 481 37.61 27.48 -0.73
N THR A 482 37.00 26.28 -0.82
CA THR A 482 35.57 26.08 -0.57
C THR A 482 35.25 25.58 0.83
N GLN A 483 36.24 25.07 1.56
CA GLN A 483 36.11 24.39 2.86
C GLN A 483 35.14 23.20 2.87
N LEU A 484 34.81 22.64 1.70
CA LEU A 484 33.88 21.53 1.59
C LEU A 484 34.50 20.21 2.11
N PRO A 485 33.73 19.37 2.81
CA PRO A 485 34.14 18.01 3.15
C PRO A 485 34.40 17.17 1.89
N HIS A 486 35.35 16.23 1.96
CA HIS A 486 35.74 15.38 0.82
C HIS A 486 34.55 14.70 0.11
N ALA A 487 33.59 14.15 0.87
CA ALA A 487 32.43 13.47 0.30
C ALA A 487 31.57 14.41 -0.57
N GLU A 488 31.32 15.63 -0.08
CA GLU A 488 30.52 16.64 -0.77
C GLU A 488 31.28 17.26 -1.93
N LEU A 489 32.58 17.51 -1.76
CA LEU A 489 33.43 18.03 -2.83
C LEU A 489 33.55 17.03 -3.99
N ASN A 490 33.78 15.75 -3.71
CA ASN A 490 33.84 14.70 -4.73
C ASN A 490 32.56 14.66 -5.57
N ARG A 491 31.41 14.68 -4.89
CA ARG A 491 30.10 14.65 -5.55
C ARG A 491 29.82 15.93 -6.34
N THR A 492 30.18 17.08 -5.80
CA THR A 492 30.03 18.38 -6.46
C THR A 492 30.90 18.47 -7.72
N LEU A 493 32.18 18.11 -7.62
CA LEU A 493 33.09 18.09 -8.77
C LEU A 493 32.64 17.09 -9.82
N PHE A 494 32.27 15.87 -9.43
CA PHE A 494 31.77 14.85 -10.34
C PHE A 494 30.56 15.35 -11.15
N SER A 495 29.65 16.08 -10.51
CA SER A 495 28.49 16.64 -11.21
C SER A 495 28.82 17.70 -12.25
N LEU A 496 29.98 18.37 -12.12
CA LEU A 496 30.43 19.41 -13.04
C LEU A 496 31.29 18.84 -14.18
N VAL A 497 32.00 17.71 -13.95
CA VAL A 497 32.83 17.03 -14.95
C VAL A 497 32.12 15.89 -15.68
N ALA A 498 31.02 15.36 -15.14
CA ALA A 498 30.33 14.19 -15.67
C ALA A 498 28.80 14.29 -15.50
N PHE A 499 28.22 15.44 -15.87
CA PHE A 499 26.78 15.61 -15.85
C PHE A 499 26.11 14.70 -16.90
N PRO A 500 25.10 13.89 -16.51
CA PRO A 500 24.44 12.96 -17.43
C PRO A 500 23.77 13.65 -18.62
N LYS A 501 23.80 13.00 -19.78
CA LYS A 501 23.14 13.45 -21.03
C LYS A 501 23.66 14.80 -21.57
N MET A 502 24.78 15.30 -21.05
CA MET A 502 25.45 16.50 -21.54
C MET A 502 26.66 16.13 -22.38
N ARG A 503 26.76 16.67 -23.61
CA ARG A 503 27.88 16.37 -24.52
C ARG A 503 29.17 17.08 -24.07
N HIS A 504 29.06 18.35 -23.72
CA HIS A 504 30.18 19.18 -23.28
C HIS A 504 30.05 19.47 -21.79
N GLN A 505 31.03 19.06 -21.01
CA GLN A 505 31.03 19.20 -19.55
C GLN A 505 31.48 20.61 -19.14
N VAL A 506 31.04 21.11 -17.98
CA VAL A 506 31.38 22.47 -17.52
C VAL A 506 32.83 22.54 -17.07
N LEU A 507 33.25 21.52 -16.32
CA LEU A 507 34.64 21.32 -15.92
C LEU A 507 35.25 20.15 -16.69
N LEU A 508 36.56 20.21 -16.88
CA LEU A 508 37.39 19.12 -17.34
C LEU A 508 38.33 18.72 -16.22
N THR A 509 38.81 17.48 -16.27
CA THR A 509 39.77 16.92 -15.31
C THR A 509 40.80 16.07 -16.03
N ASP A 510 41.98 15.92 -15.43
CA ASP A 510 43.03 15.00 -15.87
C ASP A 510 42.73 13.53 -15.53
N CYS A 511 41.72 13.28 -14.69
CA CYS A 511 41.20 11.95 -14.40
C CYS A 511 40.20 11.51 -15.50
N SER A 512 40.60 10.59 -16.38
CA SER A 512 39.75 10.08 -17.47
C SER A 512 39.72 8.54 -17.50
N PRO A 513 38.55 7.90 -17.37
CA PRO A 513 37.23 8.49 -17.18
C PRO A 513 37.07 9.12 -15.77
N PRO A 514 36.26 10.20 -15.63
CA PRO A 514 36.05 10.82 -14.33
C PRO A 514 35.28 9.88 -13.40
N ASN A 515 35.82 9.62 -12.22
CA ASN A 515 35.19 8.80 -11.19
C ASN A 515 35.43 9.46 -9.81
N PRO A 516 34.39 9.70 -8.99
CA PRO A 516 34.54 10.37 -7.70
C PRO A 516 35.49 9.67 -6.73
N ARG A 517 35.69 8.36 -6.89
CA ARG A 517 36.57 7.55 -6.03
C ARG A 517 38.05 7.68 -6.41
N ASP A 518 38.33 8.13 -7.62
CA ASP A 518 39.69 8.20 -8.17
C ASP A 518 40.28 9.62 -8.04
N PHE A 519 39.53 10.58 -7.48
CA PHE A 519 40.01 11.91 -7.19
C PHE A 519 41.02 11.90 -6.03
N THR A 520 42.20 12.44 -6.31
CA THR A 520 43.29 12.60 -5.35
C THR A 520 43.54 14.09 -5.12
N ASP A 521 44.28 14.44 -4.06
CA ASP A 521 44.62 15.83 -3.75
C ASP A 521 45.35 16.55 -4.91
N SER A 522 46.08 15.79 -5.74
CA SER A 522 46.78 16.27 -6.95
C SER A 522 45.92 16.33 -8.22
N THR A 523 44.72 15.74 -8.24
CA THR A 523 43.85 15.73 -9.43
C THR A 523 43.52 17.16 -9.85
N LEU A 524 43.74 17.48 -11.13
CA LEU A 524 43.55 18.84 -11.65
C LEU A 524 42.18 18.99 -12.30
N PHE A 525 41.57 20.15 -12.08
CA PHE A 525 40.30 20.57 -12.67
C PHE A 525 40.45 21.92 -13.35
N TRP A 526 39.72 22.15 -14.44
CA TRP A 526 39.70 23.44 -15.12
C TRP A 526 38.38 23.69 -15.87
N ILE A 527 38.10 24.97 -16.12
CA ILE A 527 36.92 25.40 -16.87
C ILE A 527 37.03 24.95 -18.33
N ASN A 528 35.97 24.31 -18.83
CA ASN A 528 35.88 23.95 -20.24
C ASN A 528 35.62 25.20 -21.11
N GLN A 529 36.69 25.72 -21.69
CA GLN A 529 36.61 26.89 -22.57
C GLN A 529 35.83 26.62 -23.88
N GLN A 530 35.63 25.35 -24.23
CA GLN A 530 34.84 24.90 -25.38
C GLN A 530 33.43 24.45 -25.00
N PHE A 531 33.01 24.67 -23.74
CA PHE A 531 31.65 24.34 -23.32
C PHE A 531 30.62 25.05 -24.20
N ALA A 532 29.70 24.28 -24.76
CA ALA A 532 28.60 24.77 -25.56
C ALA A 532 27.36 23.91 -25.33
N ILE A 533 26.19 24.53 -25.38
CA ILE A 533 24.92 23.79 -25.32
C ILE A 533 24.65 23.21 -26.72
N VAL A 534 24.51 21.90 -26.82
CA VAL A 534 24.19 21.24 -28.09
C VAL A 534 22.68 21.03 -28.21
N LYS A 535 22.05 21.72 -29.17
CA LYS A 535 20.63 21.51 -29.52
C LYS A 535 20.55 21.00 -30.96
N ASN A 536 19.88 19.85 -31.17
CA ASN A 536 19.74 19.21 -32.49
C ASN A 536 21.08 19.03 -33.23
N GLY A 537 22.14 18.69 -32.49
CA GLY A 537 23.49 18.50 -33.04
C GLY A 537 24.26 19.79 -33.34
N LYS A 538 23.68 20.97 -33.10
CA LYS A 538 24.35 22.27 -33.30
C LYS A 538 24.73 22.92 -31.98
N GLU A 539 25.97 23.38 -31.90
CA GLU A 539 26.49 24.14 -30.75
C GLU A 539 25.85 25.53 -30.70
N GLN A 540 25.41 25.91 -29.51
CA GLN A 540 24.84 27.22 -29.21
C GLN A 540 25.85 28.02 -28.38
N ASN A 541 25.95 29.31 -28.66
CA ASN A 541 26.78 30.26 -27.90
C ASN A 541 26.04 30.91 -26.71
N ARG A 542 24.74 30.60 -26.57
CA ARG A 542 23.88 31.05 -25.47
C ARG A 542 22.84 30.01 -25.11
N GLY A 543 22.36 30.08 -23.88
CA GLY A 543 21.21 29.30 -23.40
C GLY A 543 21.32 28.97 -21.93
N ARG A 544 20.29 28.31 -21.41
CA ARG A 544 20.18 27.93 -20.00
C ARG A 544 20.32 26.42 -19.81
N VAL A 545 21.09 26.00 -18.82
CA VAL A 545 21.29 24.59 -18.43
C VAL A 545 21.01 24.43 -16.95
N ASN A 546 20.21 23.43 -16.61
CA ASN A 546 19.99 23.06 -15.22
C ASN A 546 20.93 21.93 -14.80
N LEU A 547 21.94 22.28 -13.99
CA LEU A 547 22.96 21.39 -13.43
C LEU A 547 22.66 20.99 -11.98
N ILE A 548 21.56 21.49 -11.41
CA ILE A 548 21.06 21.04 -10.12
C ILE A 548 20.74 19.55 -10.18
N GLY A 549 20.15 19.08 -11.28
CA GLY A 549 19.83 17.66 -11.47
C GLY A 549 19.08 17.04 -10.28
N ARG A 550 19.49 15.84 -9.85
CA ARG A 550 19.11 15.31 -8.52
C ARG A 550 20.02 15.83 -7.40
N LEU A 551 21.07 16.59 -7.70
CA LEU A 551 22.12 16.94 -6.74
C LEU A 551 21.64 17.80 -5.57
N GLN A 552 20.64 18.66 -5.75
CA GLN A 552 20.00 19.26 -4.58
C GLN A 552 19.03 18.32 -3.94
N LEU A 553 19.22 18.19 -2.63
CA LEU A 553 18.49 17.30 -1.74
C LEU A 553 18.68 15.81 -2.03
N SER A 554 19.45 15.40 -3.04
CA SER A 554 20.09 14.07 -3.02
C SER A 554 21.45 14.12 -2.34
N THR A 555 21.56 14.66 -1.12
CA THR A 555 22.03 13.65 -0.17
C THR A 555 21.01 12.51 -0.40
N GLU A 556 21.38 11.49 -1.15
CA GLU A 556 21.18 10.22 -0.53
C GLU A 556 22.05 10.42 0.72
N PRO A 557 21.50 10.69 1.93
CA PRO A 557 21.91 9.76 2.96
C PRO A 557 21.77 8.43 2.24
N SER A 558 22.89 7.77 1.89
CA SER A 558 22.92 6.43 1.27
C SER A 558 21.64 5.75 1.72
N HIS A 559 20.71 5.28 0.88
CA HIS A 559 19.37 4.80 1.29
C HIS A 559 19.30 4.29 2.75
N GLN A 560 20.31 3.53 3.14
CA GLN A 560 20.90 3.38 4.47
C GLN A 560 20.66 4.42 5.60
N ALA A 561 20.86 5.73 5.45
CA ALA A 561 20.75 6.70 6.54
C ALA A 561 19.32 7.22 6.71
N GLU A 562 18.53 7.34 5.62
CA GLU A 562 17.06 7.43 5.75
C GLU A 562 16.52 6.21 6.48
N HIS A 563 17.12 5.06 6.16
CA HIS A 563 16.78 3.80 6.72
C HIS A 563 17.21 3.67 8.20
N ASP A 564 18.41 4.13 8.57
CA ASP A 564 18.88 4.24 9.96
C ASP A 564 17.95 5.13 10.81
N ASP A 565 17.50 6.26 10.25
CA ASP A 565 16.56 7.17 10.90
C ASP A 565 15.20 6.52 11.15
N ILE A 566 14.70 5.73 10.20
CA ILE A 566 13.46 4.95 10.37
C ILE A 566 13.62 3.97 11.53
N VAL A 567 14.73 3.21 11.58
CA VAL A 567 15.00 2.26 12.67
C VAL A 567 15.08 2.97 14.02
N ALA A 568 15.82 4.07 14.10
CA ALA A 568 15.93 4.86 15.32
C ALA A 568 14.58 5.41 15.77
N LEU A 569 13.75 5.88 14.84
CA LEU A 569 12.41 6.38 15.17
C LEU A 569 11.49 5.26 15.67
N ARG A 570 11.54 4.07 15.04
CA ARG A 570 10.76 2.89 15.49
C ARG A 570 11.14 2.48 16.92
N VAL A 571 12.42 2.51 17.27
CA VAL A 571 12.91 2.29 18.63
C VAL A 571 12.22 3.26 19.60
N PHE A 572 12.28 4.57 19.34
CA PHE A 572 11.64 5.57 20.21
C PHE A 572 10.12 5.41 20.26
N ARG A 573 9.46 5.07 19.15
CA ARG A 573 8.00 4.84 19.12
C ARG A 573 7.59 3.62 19.92
N VAL A 574 8.37 2.54 19.88
CA VAL A 574 8.14 1.36 20.71
C VAL A 574 8.32 1.70 22.18
N GLN A 575 9.38 2.41 22.55
CA GLN A 575 9.62 2.85 23.93
C GLN A 575 8.46 3.73 24.45
N GLU A 576 8.08 4.76 23.68
CA GLU A 576 6.96 5.65 23.99
C GLU A 576 5.65 4.87 24.18
N ALA A 577 5.35 3.95 23.28
CA ALA A 577 4.12 3.15 23.33
C ALA A 577 4.09 2.19 24.52
N ILE A 578 5.21 1.53 24.85
CA ILE A 578 5.30 0.68 26.05
C ILE A 578 5.07 1.54 27.31
N VAL A 579 5.74 2.68 27.44
CA VAL A 579 5.56 3.59 28.58
C VAL A 579 4.11 4.05 28.68
N LYS A 580 3.46 4.39 27.55
CA LYS A 580 2.05 4.81 27.51
C LYS A 580 1.11 3.70 28.01
N VAL A 581 1.26 2.47 27.53
CA VAL A 581 0.45 1.32 27.97
C VAL A 581 0.67 1.04 29.44
N MET A 582 1.93 0.98 29.88
CA MET A 582 2.30 0.66 31.25
C MET A 582 1.86 1.74 32.24
N LYS A 583 1.91 3.02 31.85
CA LYS A 583 1.44 4.14 32.69
C LYS A 583 -0.07 4.06 32.95
N VAL A 584 -0.86 3.58 31.98
CA VAL A 584 -2.31 3.38 32.11
C VAL A 584 -2.63 2.12 32.92
N ARG A 585 -2.03 0.98 32.57
CA ARG A 585 -2.34 -0.32 33.16
C ARG A 585 -1.73 -0.53 34.55
N LYS A 586 -0.60 0.12 34.84
CA LYS A 586 0.28 -0.06 36.02
C LYS A 586 0.88 -1.46 36.18
N ARG A 587 0.16 -2.51 35.83
CA ARG A 587 0.60 -3.92 35.82
C ARG A 587 0.04 -4.58 34.57
N CYS A 588 0.88 -5.25 33.78
CA CYS A 588 0.46 -5.85 32.50
C CYS A 588 1.26 -7.12 32.20
N GLN A 589 0.58 -8.16 31.72
CA GLN A 589 1.24 -9.38 31.25
C GLN A 589 1.91 -9.17 29.89
N SER A 590 3.00 -9.89 29.62
CA SER A 590 3.76 -9.75 28.38
C SER A 590 2.93 -9.99 27.12
N ALA A 591 2.00 -10.95 27.12
CA ALA A 591 1.16 -11.22 25.96
C ALA A 591 0.19 -10.05 25.69
N GLN A 592 -0.44 -9.54 26.74
CA GLN A 592 -1.35 -8.39 26.65
C GLN A 592 -0.61 -7.12 26.22
N LEU A 593 0.57 -6.86 26.78
CA LEU A 593 1.42 -5.73 26.39
C LEU A 593 1.78 -5.79 24.90
N GLN A 594 2.13 -6.96 24.38
CA GLN A 594 2.44 -7.14 22.96
C GLN A 594 1.22 -6.86 22.08
N THR A 595 0.03 -7.37 22.43
CA THR A 595 -1.20 -7.13 21.66
C THR A 595 -1.57 -5.64 21.65
N GLU A 596 -1.57 -4.97 22.80
CA GLU A 596 -1.87 -3.53 22.87
C GLU A 596 -0.83 -2.68 22.12
N LEU A 597 0.45 -3.09 22.16
CA LEU A 597 1.52 -2.40 21.45
C LEU A 597 1.37 -2.50 19.93
N VAL A 598 1.02 -3.69 19.41
CA VAL A 598 0.77 -3.88 17.98
C VAL A 598 -0.44 -3.06 17.54
N GLU A 599 -1.53 -3.07 18.32
CA GLU A 599 -2.73 -2.28 18.02
C GLU A 599 -2.48 -0.77 17.99
N LEU A 600 -1.62 -0.26 18.88
CA LEU A 600 -1.23 1.16 18.90
C LEU A 600 -0.32 1.54 17.73
N LEU A 601 0.58 0.65 17.30
CA LEU A 601 1.60 0.96 16.30
C LEU A 601 1.22 0.57 14.87
N LYS A 602 0.19 -0.29 14.65
CA LYS A 602 -0.18 -0.84 13.34
C LYS A 602 -0.44 0.19 12.24
N HIS A 603 -0.83 1.41 12.59
CA HIS A 603 -1.05 2.50 11.63
C HIS A 603 0.25 3.18 11.16
N MET A 604 1.37 2.95 11.86
CA MET A 604 2.71 3.42 11.49
C MET A 604 3.55 2.28 10.91
N PHE A 605 3.73 1.19 11.67
CA PHE A 605 4.53 0.03 11.28
C PHE A 605 4.20 -1.18 12.15
N GLN A 606 4.60 -2.37 11.72
CA GLN A 606 4.45 -3.58 12.51
C GLN A 606 5.72 -3.85 13.34
N PRO A 607 5.71 -3.68 14.68
CA PRO A 607 6.90 -3.88 15.50
C PRO A 607 7.28 -5.37 15.56
N SER A 608 8.56 -5.68 15.34
CA SER A 608 9.05 -7.05 15.43
C SER A 608 9.13 -7.51 16.89
N ARG A 609 8.88 -8.80 17.14
CA ARG A 609 8.98 -9.38 18.50
C ARG A 609 10.36 -9.15 19.13
N LYS A 610 11.42 -9.14 18.30
CA LYS A 610 12.79 -8.87 18.73
C LYS A 610 12.92 -7.42 19.24
N LEU A 611 12.47 -6.45 18.45
CA LEU A 611 12.50 -5.04 18.81
C LEU A 611 11.74 -4.78 20.12
N ILE A 612 10.54 -5.37 20.27
CA ILE A 612 9.74 -5.22 21.49
C ILE A 612 10.50 -5.72 22.72
N LYS A 613 11.11 -6.91 22.64
CA LYS A 613 11.90 -7.48 23.75
C LYS A 613 13.10 -6.60 24.10
N GLU A 614 13.87 -6.16 23.11
CA GLU A 614 15.02 -5.28 23.32
C GLU A 614 14.62 -3.97 24.01
N GLN A 615 13.48 -3.38 23.61
CA GLN A 615 13.01 -2.15 24.24
C GLN A 615 12.40 -2.35 25.63
N ILE A 616 11.82 -3.52 25.93
CA ILE A 616 11.39 -3.86 27.29
C ILE A 616 12.61 -3.93 28.22
N GLU A 617 13.68 -4.64 27.83
CA GLU A 617 14.90 -4.71 28.64
C GLU A 617 15.51 -3.33 28.86
N TRP A 618 15.60 -2.52 27.80
CA TRP A 618 16.07 -1.14 27.90
C TRP A 618 15.24 -0.32 28.89
N LEU A 619 13.91 -0.44 28.88
CA LEU A 619 13.03 0.27 29.81
C LEU A 619 13.15 -0.24 31.25
N ILE A 620 13.48 -1.52 31.46
CA ILE A 620 13.77 -2.09 32.78
C ILE A 620 15.09 -1.51 33.32
N GLU A 621 16.15 -1.52 32.50
CA GLU A 621 17.46 -0.98 32.86
C GLU A 621 17.38 0.51 33.24
N ASN A 622 16.56 1.27 32.50
CA ASN A 622 16.33 2.69 32.74
C ASN A 622 15.22 2.98 33.77
N ARG A 623 14.72 1.95 34.47
CA ARG A 623 13.77 2.05 35.59
C ARG A 623 12.41 2.67 35.25
N PHE A 624 11.95 2.58 34.01
CA PHE A 624 10.57 2.96 33.64
C PHE A 624 9.55 1.86 33.95
N ILE A 625 9.99 0.61 33.91
CA ILE A 625 9.19 -0.58 34.26
C ILE A 625 10.05 -1.58 35.02
N ALA A 626 9.44 -2.52 35.73
CA ALA A 626 10.11 -3.63 36.39
C ALA A 626 9.36 -4.94 36.13
N ARG A 627 10.05 -6.07 36.27
CA ARG A 627 9.38 -7.38 36.32
C ARG A 627 8.76 -7.57 37.69
N ASP A 628 7.61 -8.21 37.71
CA ASP A 628 6.95 -8.58 38.96
C ASP A 628 7.80 -9.62 39.72
N PRO A 629 8.01 -9.46 41.04
CA PRO A 629 8.79 -10.42 41.84
C PRO A 629 8.17 -11.83 41.85
N SER A 630 6.85 -11.93 41.68
CA SER A 630 6.08 -13.18 41.72
C SER A 630 5.86 -13.81 40.34
N ASP A 631 5.93 -13.03 39.26
CA ASP A 631 5.72 -13.52 37.89
C ASP A 631 6.59 -12.76 36.87
N LEU A 632 7.59 -13.45 36.33
CA LEU A 632 8.51 -12.90 35.33
C LEU A 632 7.81 -12.51 34.01
N ASN A 633 6.62 -13.02 33.73
CA ASN A 633 5.82 -12.64 32.56
C ASN A 633 4.94 -11.40 32.79
N THR A 634 4.97 -10.85 34.00
CA THR A 634 4.22 -9.65 34.36
C THR A 634 5.18 -8.48 34.56
N PHE A 635 4.85 -7.34 33.94
CA PHE A 635 5.57 -6.09 34.09
C PHE A 635 4.77 -5.14 34.98
N VAL A 636 5.47 -4.30 35.74
CA VAL A 636 4.94 -3.25 36.62
C VAL A 636 5.55 -1.91 36.22
N TYR A 637 4.75 -0.86 36.17
CA TYR A 637 5.21 0.49 35.86
C TYR A 637 5.95 1.11 37.04
N VAL A 638 7.13 1.69 36.79
CA VAL A 638 7.99 2.31 37.79
C VAL A 638 8.13 3.78 37.40
N SER A 639 7.30 4.62 38.03
CA SER A 639 7.32 6.10 38.01
C SER A 639 7.73 6.81 36.72
#